data_AF-A0AAJ2VQ57-F1
#
_entry.id   AF-A0AAJ2VQ57-F1
#
_cell.length_a   1.000
_cell.length_b   1.000
_cell.length_c   1.000
_cell.angle_alpha   90.00
_cell.angle_beta   90.00
_cell.angle_gamma   90.00
#
_symmetry.space_group_name_H-M   'P 1'
#
loop_
_entity.id
_entity.type
_entity.pdbx_description
1 polymer ?
#
loop_
_entity_poly.entity_id
_entity_poly.type
_entity_poly.pdbx_seq_one_letter_code
_entity_poly.pdbx_strand_id
1 'polypeptide(L)'
;MRNNQPVTQREYTLDDETVLISRSDLKGNVTYANAAFVEVSGYTRDELMGSPHNLIRHPDMPEAAYADFWKTIKSGASWQGTVKNRRKNGDHYWVTASVAPLRDGDRIVGYTSLRRKAPAQSIALAETVYKEIREKGKSRRYTLAQGALRRRGVGGFFARFQFNSLKAKLTGMVVASIILMGLAGGLGMYGLMVSGERLDTLNRSGLEAVANLQRIDRQIGQVVTQLEPAVRNPRRVDVDAVAASISEYSQSIQTLWNEYLTDSNADSERLQAFSARLATWVNSVDTTMTAVSDANGFAAFEAFNDGVQPTTEQLRESSSQLVSDERANAEALVGQAQQGRQQMLIAQVVLMVIGLLLMVGLSTVILRSVLRSVEGARHITFQIAAGNLAARERRETKDELGELLYSLDTMRFSLASIVGDVEHRVSVVTPAVQQIAAENEELASRTEQQASSLQQTASSMEEMTSTVQQNTENARQATELAVQNASSTRDTREQMQQLVARMQRIAQSAEKMAEMIGVIDGIAFQTNILALNASVEAARAGEHGRGFAVVASEVRNLASRSADAAQEIRKMIESTTQEVSGGRGAVEQAERAIDNVMQQVSRVSELMESISTASSEQSSGIGQINSAIAEMDNVTQQNATKVQTIAASADNLALETFELANVVDAFRLEGAQEENIHSAREKLQQVNQAQRKASLKLPSGAAAREVASQDHSAQWETF
;
A
#
# COMPACT_ATOMS: atom_id res chain seq x y z
N MET A 1 -29.55 -9.36 3.21
CA MET A 1 -28.08 -9.27 3.43
C MET A 1 -27.47 -10.68 3.48
N ARG A 2 -26.19 -10.88 3.14
CA ARG A 2 -25.52 -12.20 3.32
C ARG A 2 -25.27 -12.45 4.81
N ASN A 3 -25.67 -13.63 5.31
CA ASN A 3 -25.35 -14.12 6.65
C ASN A 3 -24.05 -14.94 6.56
N ASN A 4 -22.93 -14.35 7.00
CA ASN A 4 -21.62 -14.98 6.88
C ASN A 4 -21.40 -15.97 8.04
N GLN A 5 -21.72 -17.24 7.82
CA GLN A 5 -21.45 -18.37 8.72
C GLN A 5 -20.27 -19.21 8.20
N PRO A 6 -19.56 -19.97 9.05
CA PRO A 6 -19.71 -20.06 10.51
C PRO A 6 -19.10 -18.88 11.25
N VAL A 7 -19.62 -18.57 12.45
CA VAL A 7 -18.99 -17.68 13.43
C VAL A 7 -18.68 -18.41 14.73
N THR A 8 -17.52 -18.14 15.31
CA THR A 8 -17.17 -18.50 16.68
C THR A 8 -17.39 -17.28 17.56
N GLN A 9 -17.71 -17.49 18.84
CA GLN A 9 -17.82 -16.38 19.81
C GLN A 9 -16.47 -16.04 20.45
N ARG A 10 -15.35 -16.41 19.81
CA ARG A 10 -14.01 -16.07 20.27
C ARG A 10 -13.58 -14.73 19.68
N GLU A 11 -13.22 -13.80 20.56
CA GLU A 11 -12.67 -12.50 20.17
C GLU A 11 -11.17 -12.63 19.88
N TYR A 12 -10.74 -12.03 18.76
CA TYR A 12 -9.36 -11.71 18.46
C TYR A 12 -9.12 -10.24 18.81
N THR A 13 -8.32 -10.01 19.85
CA THR A 13 -8.02 -8.67 20.34
C THR A 13 -6.92 -8.04 19.51
N LEU A 14 -7.19 -6.86 18.93
CA LEU A 14 -6.17 -6.07 18.24
C LEU A 14 -5.20 -5.44 19.26
N ASP A 15 -3.95 -5.29 18.84
CA ASP A 15 -3.01 -4.40 19.52
C ASP A 15 -3.46 -2.94 19.37
N ASP A 16 -3.11 -2.09 20.33
CA ASP A 16 -3.47 -0.67 20.31
C ASP A 16 -2.82 0.08 19.14
N GLU A 17 -1.69 -0.43 18.64
CA GLU A 17 -0.94 0.12 17.49
C GLU A 17 -1.39 -0.44 16.14
N THR A 18 -2.22 -1.48 16.13
CA THR A 18 -2.67 -2.11 14.88
C THR A 18 -3.71 -1.25 14.17
N VAL A 19 -3.39 -0.79 12.96
CA VAL A 19 -4.33 -0.09 12.09
C VAL A 19 -4.62 -0.93 10.85
N LEU A 20 -5.91 -1.24 10.66
CA LEU A 20 -6.37 -1.93 9.47
C LEU A 20 -6.83 -0.90 8.45
N ILE A 21 -6.25 -0.95 7.26
CA ILE A 21 -6.53 -0.03 6.17
C ILE A 21 -7.10 -0.83 5.01
N SER A 22 -8.24 -0.39 4.49
CA SER A 22 -8.79 -0.91 3.24
C SER A 22 -9.35 0.21 2.38
N ARG A 23 -9.23 0.07 1.06
CA ARG A 23 -9.94 0.94 0.10
C ARG A 23 -10.93 0.11 -0.69
N SER A 24 -11.97 0.75 -1.17
CA SER A 24 -12.97 0.13 -2.02
C SER A 24 -13.37 1.02 -3.20
N ASP A 25 -13.86 0.40 -4.25
CA ASP A 25 -14.58 1.09 -5.34
C ASP A 25 -15.93 1.67 -4.85
N LEU A 26 -16.67 2.30 -5.76
CA LEU A 26 -17.99 2.87 -5.49
C LEU A 26 -19.07 1.83 -5.16
N LYS A 27 -18.84 0.56 -5.52
CA LYS A 27 -19.73 -0.57 -5.23
C LYS A 27 -19.40 -1.24 -3.89
N GLY A 28 -18.28 -0.87 -3.27
CA GLY A 28 -17.81 -1.44 -2.01
C GLY A 28 -16.95 -2.70 -2.18
N ASN A 29 -16.40 -2.94 -3.36
CA ASN A 29 -15.43 -4.01 -3.59
C ASN A 29 -14.04 -3.54 -3.17
N VAL A 30 -13.31 -4.36 -2.43
CA VAL A 30 -11.99 -3.99 -1.90
C VAL A 30 -10.99 -3.85 -3.04
N THR A 31 -10.32 -2.71 -3.13
CA THR A 31 -9.29 -2.39 -4.12
C THR A 31 -7.89 -2.35 -3.50
N TYR A 32 -7.80 -2.27 -2.17
CA TYR A 32 -6.55 -2.27 -1.43
C TYR A 32 -6.79 -2.73 0.01
N ALA A 33 -5.83 -3.47 0.57
CA ALA A 33 -5.77 -3.82 1.98
C ALA A 33 -4.29 -3.91 2.42
N ASN A 34 -3.95 -3.26 3.55
CA ASN A 34 -2.61 -3.36 4.13
C ASN A 34 -2.37 -4.75 4.76
N ALA A 35 -1.12 -5.09 5.05
CA ALA A 35 -0.75 -6.40 5.58
C ALA A 35 -1.51 -6.75 6.87
N ALA A 36 -1.63 -5.80 7.81
CA ALA A 36 -2.38 -5.96 9.04
C ALA A 36 -3.85 -6.31 8.80
N PHE A 37 -4.52 -5.69 7.82
CA PHE A 37 -5.91 -6.06 7.46
C PHE A 37 -6.00 -7.50 6.94
N VAL A 38 -5.06 -7.92 6.09
CA VAL A 38 -4.99 -9.29 5.55
C VAL A 38 -4.84 -10.29 6.71
N GLU A 39 -3.84 -10.08 7.57
CA GLU A 39 -3.57 -10.92 8.74
C GLU A 39 -4.76 -10.98 9.71
N VAL A 40 -5.26 -9.82 10.16
CA VAL A 40 -6.37 -9.75 11.13
C VAL A 40 -7.67 -10.26 10.52
N SER A 41 -7.90 -10.16 9.21
CA SER A 41 -9.08 -10.78 8.59
C SER A 41 -8.95 -12.30 8.44
N GLY A 42 -7.72 -12.82 8.33
CA GLY A 42 -7.43 -14.22 8.03
C GLY A 42 -7.72 -14.65 6.60
N TYR A 43 -8.12 -13.71 5.72
CA TYR A 43 -8.25 -13.94 4.28
C TYR A 43 -6.93 -13.64 3.58
N THR A 44 -6.64 -14.34 2.49
CA THR A 44 -5.49 -13.98 1.66
C THR A 44 -5.77 -12.67 0.92
N ARG A 45 -4.71 -12.00 0.47
CA ARG A 45 -4.86 -10.76 -0.31
C ARG A 45 -5.71 -10.98 -1.56
N ASP A 46 -5.51 -12.10 -2.26
CA ASP A 46 -6.25 -12.44 -3.48
C ASP A 46 -7.74 -12.69 -3.21
N GLU A 47 -8.09 -13.29 -2.07
CA GLU A 47 -9.49 -13.46 -1.67
C GLU A 47 -10.16 -12.12 -1.34
N LEU A 48 -9.40 -11.14 -0.85
CA LEU A 48 -9.92 -9.82 -0.52
C LEU A 48 -10.06 -8.94 -1.76
N MET A 49 -9.10 -8.94 -2.68
CA MET A 49 -9.11 -8.05 -3.85
C MET A 49 -10.30 -8.32 -4.76
N GLY A 50 -11.07 -7.27 -5.09
CA GLY A 50 -12.29 -7.37 -5.91
C GLY A 50 -13.49 -7.95 -5.16
N SER A 51 -13.31 -8.52 -3.97
CA SER A 51 -14.40 -9.04 -3.15
C SER A 51 -15.17 -7.89 -2.47
N PRO A 52 -16.49 -8.05 -2.26
CA PRO A 52 -17.27 -7.06 -1.54
C PRO A 52 -16.80 -6.98 -0.08
N HIS A 53 -16.68 -5.77 0.47
CA HIS A 53 -16.29 -5.52 1.88
C HIS A 53 -17.17 -6.30 2.88
N ASN A 54 -18.40 -6.59 2.48
CA ASN A 54 -19.35 -7.42 3.22
C ASN A 54 -18.85 -8.86 3.49
N LEU A 55 -17.75 -9.33 2.88
CA LEU A 55 -17.13 -10.63 3.15
C LEU A 55 -16.74 -10.80 4.62
N ILE A 56 -16.20 -9.75 5.24
CA ILE A 56 -15.70 -9.76 6.63
C ILE A 56 -16.75 -9.29 7.64
N ARG A 57 -18.01 -9.13 7.22
CA ARG A 57 -19.08 -8.71 8.11
C ARG A 57 -19.41 -9.81 9.12
N HIS A 58 -19.58 -9.42 10.38
CA HIS A 58 -20.18 -10.29 11.39
C HIS A 58 -21.73 -10.27 11.33
N PRO A 59 -22.43 -11.41 11.46
CA PRO A 59 -23.90 -11.49 11.49
C PRO A 59 -24.57 -10.64 12.58
N ASP A 60 -23.90 -10.47 13.73
CA ASP A 60 -24.39 -9.60 14.82
C ASP A 60 -24.44 -8.11 14.44
N MET A 61 -23.85 -7.67 13.34
CA MET A 61 -23.98 -6.25 12.96
C MET A 61 -25.36 -5.98 12.35
N PRO A 62 -26.18 -5.09 12.95
CA PRO A 62 -27.56 -4.86 12.54
C PRO A 62 -27.64 -4.19 11.16
N GLU A 63 -28.70 -4.49 10.40
CA GLU A 63 -28.86 -3.91 9.06
C GLU A 63 -28.92 -2.38 9.07
N ALA A 64 -29.53 -1.80 10.11
CA ALA A 64 -29.63 -0.35 10.31
C ALA A 64 -28.26 0.36 10.42
N ALA A 65 -27.24 -0.30 10.98
CA ALA A 65 -25.90 0.29 11.08
C ALA A 65 -25.25 0.43 9.69
N TYR A 66 -25.48 -0.53 8.79
CA TYR A 66 -24.98 -0.47 7.41
C TYR A 66 -25.80 0.49 6.53
N ALA A 67 -27.11 0.59 6.77
CA ALA A 67 -27.94 1.57 6.09
C ALA A 67 -27.46 3.00 6.42
N ASP A 68 -27.16 3.28 7.69
CA ASP A 68 -26.57 4.54 8.14
C ASP A 68 -25.17 4.76 7.54
N PHE A 69 -24.32 3.73 7.53
CA PHE A 69 -23.01 3.74 6.87
C PHE A 69 -23.08 4.17 5.41
N TRP A 70 -23.83 3.45 4.58
CA TRP A 70 -23.93 3.72 3.15
C TRP A 70 -24.58 5.07 2.86
N LYS A 71 -25.59 5.46 3.64
CA LYS A 71 -26.23 6.77 3.52
C LYS A 71 -25.22 7.91 3.77
N THR A 72 -24.37 7.76 4.78
CA THR A 72 -23.40 8.78 5.19
C THR A 72 -22.29 8.96 4.17
N ILE A 73 -21.64 7.87 3.76
CA ILE A 73 -20.50 7.97 2.84
C ILE A 73 -20.92 8.36 1.42
N LYS A 74 -22.11 7.95 0.98
CA LYS A 74 -22.68 8.37 -0.33
C LYS A 74 -23.09 9.83 -0.35
N SER A 75 -23.42 10.44 0.78
CA SER A 75 -23.65 11.89 0.86
C SER A 75 -22.35 12.70 0.87
N GLY A 76 -21.19 12.04 0.78
CA GLY A 76 -19.88 12.68 0.80
C GLY A 76 -19.36 13.02 2.20
N ALA A 77 -20.02 12.55 3.26
CA ALA A 77 -19.60 12.74 4.64
C ALA A 77 -18.82 11.52 5.17
N SER A 78 -18.01 11.73 6.21
CA SER A 78 -17.31 10.65 6.90
C SER A 78 -18.25 9.90 7.85
N TRP A 79 -18.05 8.60 7.97
CA TRP A 79 -18.78 7.73 8.90
C TRP A 79 -17.82 7.18 9.95
N GLN A 80 -18.20 7.19 11.22
CA GLN A 80 -17.39 6.63 12.30
C GLN A 80 -18.23 5.84 13.29
N GLY A 81 -17.91 4.57 13.50
CA GLY A 81 -18.66 3.72 14.42
C GLY A 81 -17.93 2.45 14.87
N THR A 82 -18.45 1.85 15.95
CA THR A 82 -17.97 0.56 16.47
C THR A 82 -18.48 -0.58 15.61
N VAL A 83 -17.59 -1.38 15.03
CA VAL A 83 -17.94 -2.47 14.10
C VAL A 83 -17.39 -3.79 14.60
N LYS A 84 -18.26 -4.80 14.65
CA LYS A 84 -17.89 -6.21 14.82
C LYS A 84 -17.62 -6.82 13.44
N ASN A 85 -16.41 -7.29 13.21
CA ASN A 85 -16.02 -7.98 11.98
C ASN A 85 -15.76 -9.46 12.26
N ARG A 86 -15.91 -10.28 11.23
CA ARG A 86 -15.66 -11.71 11.22
C ARG A 86 -14.33 -12.00 10.52
N ARG A 87 -13.54 -12.90 11.10
CA ARG A 87 -12.34 -13.51 10.51
C ARG A 87 -12.71 -14.73 9.66
N LYS A 88 -11.83 -15.15 8.74
CA LYS A 88 -12.05 -16.32 7.88
C LYS A 88 -12.36 -17.60 8.66
N ASN A 89 -11.66 -17.81 9.78
CA ASN A 89 -11.82 -18.97 10.68
C ASN A 89 -13.12 -18.94 11.52
N GLY A 90 -13.92 -17.86 11.43
CA GLY A 90 -15.16 -17.67 12.17
C GLY A 90 -15.03 -16.81 13.42
N ASP A 91 -13.82 -16.57 13.95
CA ASP A 91 -13.60 -15.66 15.07
C ASP A 91 -14.02 -14.23 14.72
N HIS A 92 -14.07 -13.34 15.71
CA HIS A 92 -14.46 -11.95 15.48
C HIS A 92 -13.50 -10.96 16.12
N TYR A 93 -13.53 -9.72 15.66
CA TYR A 93 -12.75 -8.64 16.23
C TYR A 93 -13.54 -7.32 16.18
N TRP A 94 -13.29 -6.47 17.16
CA TRP A 94 -13.96 -5.18 17.30
C TRP A 94 -13.06 -4.03 16.92
N VAL A 95 -13.59 -3.11 16.12
CA VAL A 95 -12.86 -1.92 15.70
C VAL A 95 -13.73 -0.67 15.78
N THR A 96 -13.09 0.46 16.05
CA THR A 96 -13.61 1.77 15.68
C THR A 96 -13.25 1.98 14.20
N ALA A 97 -14.24 1.89 13.32
CA ALA A 97 -14.05 2.09 11.89
C ALA A 97 -14.41 3.52 11.52
N SER A 98 -13.46 4.23 10.90
CA SER A 98 -13.63 5.53 10.30
C SER A 98 -13.55 5.39 8.79
N VAL A 99 -14.60 5.77 8.08
CA VAL A 99 -14.70 5.60 6.62
C VAL A 99 -15.00 6.94 5.97
N ALA A 100 -14.17 7.31 5.01
CA ALA A 100 -14.28 8.56 4.28
C ALA A 100 -14.36 8.30 2.76
N PRO A 101 -15.12 9.12 2.02
CA PRO A 101 -15.08 9.09 0.56
C PRO A 101 -13.72 9.57 0.05
N LEU A 102 -13.11 8.80 -0.85
CA LEU A 102 -11.96 9.22 -1.63
C LEU A 102 -12.47 10.15 -2.73
N ARG A 103 -11.91 11.35 -2.81
CA ARG A 103 -12.32 12.37 -3.77
C ARG A 103 -11.21 12.67 -4.77
N ASP A 104 -11.63 12.92 -6.00
CA ASP A 104 -10.85 13.46 -7.12
C ASP A 104 -11.57 14.74 -7.57
N GLY A 105 -11.10 15.89 -7.08
CA GLY A 105 -11.88 17.13 -7.08
C GLY A 105 -13.18 16.98 -6.27
N ASP A 106 -14.31 17.32 -6.89
CA ASP A 106 -15.64 17.16 -6.29
C ASP A 106 -16.24 15.75 -6.44
N ARG A 107 -15.62 14.88 -7.26
CA ARG A 107 -16.13 13.54 -7.57
C ARG A 107 -15.64 12.52 -6.55
N ILE A 108 -16.54 11.71 -6.00
CA ILE A 108 -16.17 10.53 -5.20
C ILE A 108 -15.72 9.41 -6.14
N VAL A 109 -14.52 8.88 -5.94
CA VAL A 109 -13.92 7.80 -6.75
C VAL A 109 -13.84 6.46 -6.01
N GLY A 110 -14.06 6.47 -4.70
CA GLY A 110 -14.06 5.27 -3.88
C GLY A 110 -14.25 5.61 -2.41
N TYR A 111 -13.95 4.65 -1.53
CA TYR A 111 -14.00 4.84 -0.09
C TYR A 111 -12.72 4.31 0.55
N THR A 112 -12.26 4.97 1.60
CA THR A 112 -11.16 4.48 2.44
C THR A 112 -11.68 4.21 3.84
N SER A 113 -11.33 3.06 4.39
CA SER A 113 -11.68 2.64 5.76
C SER A 113 -10.41 2.47 6.56
N LEU A 114 -10.31 3.21 7.66
CA LEU A 114 -9.28 3.07 8.68
C LEU A 114 -9.91 2.54 9.95
N ARG A 115 -9.28 1.54 10.55
CA ARG A 115 -9.85 0.78 11.68
C ARG A 115 -8.80 0.63 12.75
N ARG A 116 -9.18 0.97 13.98
CA ARG A 116 -8.38 0.78 15.18
C ARG A 116 -9.16 -0.04 16.19
N LYS A 117 -8.46 -0.60 17.18
CA LYS A 117 -9.11 -1.28 18.30
C LYS A 117 -10.23 -0.42 18.90
N ALA A 118 -11.39 -1.02 19.13
CA ALA A 118 -12.49 -0.33 19.79
C ALA A 118 -12.26 -0.27 21.31
N PRO A 119 -12.53 0.87 21.97
CA PRO A 119 -12.52 0.94 23.43
C PRO A 119 -13.52 -0.04 24.04
N ALA A 120 -13.16 -0.71 25.14
CA ALA A 120 -14.01 -1.71 25.80
C ALA A 120 -15.41 -1.17 26.16
N GLN A 121 -15.50 0.10 26.58
CA GLN A 121 -16.77 0.76 26.86
C GLN A 121 -17.66 0.89 25.61
N SER A 122 -17.05 1.19 24.46
CA SER A 122 -17.74 1.31 23.18
C SER A 122 -18.24 -0.05 22.66
N ILE A 123 -17.46 -1.12 22.90
CA ILE A 123 -17.85 -2.50 22.58
C ILE A 123 -19.07 -2.91 23.39
N ALA A 124 -19.02 -2.78 24.72
CA ALA A 124 -20.12 -3.17 25.61
C ALA A 124 -21.43 -2.42 25.29
N LEU A 125 -21.34 -1.12 24.98
CA LEU A 125 -22.48 -0.33 24.53
C LEU A 125 -23.01 -0.82 23.18
N ALA A 126 -22.12 -1.03 22.20
CA ALA A 126 -22.48 -1.49 20.87
C ALA A 126 -23.16 -2.86 20.91
N GLU A 127 -22.64 -3.82 21.68
CA GLU A 127 -23.26 -5.15 21.82
C GLU A 127 -24.70 -5.07 22.31
N THR A 128 -24.94 -4.30 23.36
CA THR A 128 -26.27 -4.13 23.96
C THR A 128 -27.23 -3.48 22.97
N VAL A 129 -26.82 -2.37 22.36
CA VAL A 129 -27.68 -1.58 21.47
C VAL A 129 -27.91 -2.28 20.15
N TYR A 130 -26.89 -2.93 19.58
CA TYR A 130 -27.01 -3.69 18.34
C TYR A 130 -27.90 -4.90 18.53
N LYS A 131 -27.82 -5.60 19.66
CA LYS A 131 -28.76 -6.69 20.00
C LYS A 131 -30.21 -6.18 20.03
N GLU A 132 -30.47 -5.06 20.70
CA GLU A 132 -31.81 -4.46 20.76
C GLU A 132 -32.34 -4.08 19.36
N ILE A 133 -31.48 -3.50 18.51
CA ILE A 133 -31.84 -3.14 17.13
C ILE A 133 -32.12 -4.39 16.28
N ARG A 134 -31.34 -5.46 16.43
CA ARG A 134 -31.59 -6.73 15.72
C ARG A 134 -32.93 -7.36 16.11
N GLU A 135 -33.22 -7.42 17.40
CA GLU A 135 -34.43 -8.09 17.93
C GLU A 135 -35.72 -7.28 17.72
N LYS A 136 -35.64 -5.95 17.82
CA LYS A 136 -36.83 -5.07 17.85
C LYS A 136 -36.91 -4.09 16.67
N GLY A 137 -35.97 -4.16 15.73
CA GLY A 137 -35.82 -3.23 14.59
C GLY A 137 -35.34 -1.83 14.96
N LYS A 138 -35.46 -1.41 16.24
CA LYS A 138 -35.04 -0.10 16.74
C LYS A 138 -34.67 -0.19 18.22
N SER A 139 -33.70 0.63 18.66
CA SER A 139 -33.45 0.84 20.08
C SER A 139 -34.41 1.89 20.66
N ARG A 140 -34.94 1.63 21.87
CA ARG A 140 -35.79 2.59 22.60
C ARG A 140 -34.98 3.77 23.12
N ARG A 141 -33.70 3.56 23.45
CA ARG A 141 -32.83 4.56 24.09
C ARG A 141 -31.78 5.16 23.15
N TYR A 142 -31.44 4.53 22.04
CA TYR A 142 -30.39 5.00 21.14
C TYR A 142 -30.86 5.08 19.68
N THR A 143 -30.20 5.94 18.90
CA THR A 143 -30.30 6.04 17.45
C THR A 143 -28.91 6.02 16.86
N LEU A 144 -28.76 5.39 15.69
CA LEU A 144 -27.57 5.48 14.86
C LEU A 144 -27.63 6.75 14.03
N ALA A 145 -26.56 7.52 14.02
CA ALA A 145 -26.38 8.67 13.13
C ALA A 145 -24.88 8.84 12.84
N GLN A 146 -24.49 8.67 11.57
CA GLN A 146 -23.10 8.74 11.11
C GLN A 146 -22.16 7.78 11.86
N GLY A 147 -22.71 6.64 12.30
CA GLY A 147 -22.03 5.56 13.00
C GLY A 147 -22.01 5.70 14.53
N ALA A 148 -22.27 6.91 15.05
CA ALA A 148 -22.33 7.15 16.49
C ALA A 148 -23.67 6.69 17.10
N LEU A 149 -23.59 6.03 18.26
CA LEU A 149 -24.75 5.65 19.08
C LEU A 149 -25.20 6.84 19.95
N ARG A 150 -26.22 7.57 19.51
CA ARG A 150 -26.74 8.76 20.21
C ARG A 150 -28.00 8.46 21.02
N ARG A 151 -28.12 8.98 22.24
CA ARG A 151 -29.33 8.77 23.08
C ARG A 151 -30.58 9.45 22.50
N ARG A 152 -31.75 8.83 22.67
CA ARG A 152 -33.10 9.33 22.31
C ARG A 152 -33.81 9.94 23.54
N GLY A 153 -34.87 10.73 23.29
CA GLY A 153 -35.73 11.34 24.32
C GLY A 153 -35.26 12.70 24.82
N VAL A 154 -35.86 13.23 25.89
CA VAL A 154 -35.54 14.54 26.48
C VAL A 154 -34.07 14.60 26.94
N GLY A 155 -33.55 13.52 27.54
CA GLY A 155 -32.12 13.39 27.85
C GLY A 155 -31.23 13.33 26.59
N GLY A 156 -31.75 12.83 25.47
CA GLY A 156 -31.10 12.90 24.16
C GLY A 156 -31.16 14.28 23.51
N PHE A 157 -32.20 15.07 23.78
CA PHE A 157 -32.33 16.46 23.34
C PHE A 157 -31.32 17.37 24.07
N PHE A 158 -31.20 17.23 25.39
CA PHE A 158 -30.13 17.89 26.15
C PHE A 158 -28.74 17.39 25.76
N ALA A 159 -28.57 16.09 25.46
CA ALA A 159 -27.30 15.57 24.93
C ALA A 159 -27.00 15.98 23.47
N ARG A 160 -28.00 16.43 22.68
CA ARG A 160 -27.81 17.03 21.35
C ARG A 160 -27.31 18.47 21.45
N PHE A 161 -27.73 19.19 22.48
CA PHE A 161 -27.07 20.41 22.95
C PHE A 161 -25.83 20.05 23.78
N GLN A 162 -24.91 19.30 23.18
CA GLN A 162 -23.60 19.07 23.78
C GLN A 162 -22.87 20.41 23.81
N PHE A 163 -22.82 21.06 24.98
CA PHE A 163 -21.93 22.19 25.29
C PHE A 163 -20.43 21.89 25.06
N ASN A 164 -20.11 20.68 24.59
CA ASN A 164 -18.77 20.28 24.21
C ASN A 164 -18.40 20.74 22.79
N SER A 165 -19.35 20.77 21.84
CA SER A 165 -19.10 21.23 20.47
C SER A 165 -18.65 22.69 20.47
N LEU A 166 -17.66 23.03 19.65
CA LEU A 166 -17.19 24.41 19.50
C LEU A 166 -18.32 25.32 19.02
N LYS A 167 -19.14 24.82 18.09
CA LYS A 167 -20.32 25.52 17.60
C LYS A 167 -21.31 25.79 18.73
N ALA A 168 -21.59 24.80 19.57
CA ALA A 168 -22.50 24.94 20.71
C ALA A 168 -21.98 25.95 21.75
N LYS A 169 -20.68 25.93 22.06
CA LYS A 169 -20.03 26.89 22.95
C LYS A 169 -20.14 28.32 22.43
N LEU A 170 -19.86 28.54 21.14
CA LEU A 170 -19.96 29.85 20.48
C LEU A 170 -21.41 30.34 20.42
N THR A 171 -22.35 29.48 20.02
CA THR A 171 -23.78 29.85 20.00
C THR A 171 -24.31 30.13 21.40
N GLY A 172 -23.87 29.36 22.40
CA GLY A 172 -24.22 29.58 23.81
C GLY A 172 -23.75 30.94 24.33
N MET A 173 -22.53 31.33 23.96
CA MET A 173 -21.97 32.65 24.28
C MET A 173 -22.79 33.78 23.65
N VAL A 174 -23.18 33.65 22.38
CA VAL A 174 -24.04 34.64 21.68
C VAL A 174 -25.43 34.71 22.33
N VAL A 175 -26.07 33.57 22.60
CA VAL A 175 -27.40 33.52 23.24
C VAL A 175 -27.35 34.12 24.64
N ALA A 176 -26.33 33.81 25.45
CA ALA A 176 -26.14 34.41 26.77
C ALA A 176 -25.98 35.93 26.68
N SER A 177 -25.28 36.44 25.66
CA SER A 177 -25.14 37.88 25.40
C SER A 177 -26.50 38.52 25.09
N ILE A 178 -27.31 37.89 24.24
CA ILE A 178 -28.65 38.38 23.88
C ILE A 178 -29.57 38.39 25.10
N ILE A 179 -29.54 37.34 25.93
CA ILE A 179 -30.34 37.27 27.17
C ILE A 179 -29.92 38.37 28.14
N LEU A 180 -28.61 38.56 28.36
CA LEU A 180 -28.10 39.64 29.21
C LEU A 180 -28.49 41.02 28.69
N MET A 181 -28.41 41.24 27.37
CA MET A 181 -28.82 42.49 26.74
C MET A 181 -30.34 42.72 26.88
N GLY A 182 -31.14 41.67 26.73
CA GLY A 182 -32.59 41.72 26.95
C GLY A 182 -32.97 42.02 28.40
N LEU A 183 -32.29 41.40 29.37
CA LEU A 183 -32.52 41.66 30.81
C LEU A 183 -32.10 43.09 31.19
N ALA A 184 -30.93 43.54 30.76
CA ALA A 184 -30.45 44.89 31.03
C ALA A 184 -31.34 45.96 30.36
N GLY A 185 -31.76 45.73 29.11
CA GLY A 185 -32.70 46.60 28.39
C GLY A 185 -34.08 46.61 29.04
N GLY A 186 -34.60 45.45 29.46
CA GLY A 186 -35.87 45.32 30.16
C GLY A 186 -35.90 46.05 31.50
N LEU A 187 -34.84 45.91 32.32
CA LEU A 187 -34.67 46.66 33.57
C LEU A 187 -34.61 48.18 33.33
N GLY A 188 -33.90 48.62 32.29
CA GLY A 188 -33.84 50.04 31.91
C GLY A 188 -35.22 50.58 31.50
N MET A 189 -35.96 49.84 30.66
CA MET A 189 -37.31 50.20 30.24
C MET A 189 -38.28 50.25 31.42
N TYR A 190 -38.22 49.27 32.33
CA TYR A 190 -39.03 49.27 33.54
C TYR A 190 -38.75 50.50 34.41
N GLY A 191 -37.47 50.89 34.56
CA GLY A 191 -37.10 52.09 35.29
C GLY A 191 -37.62 53.38 34.66
N LEU A 192 -37.63 53.47 33.32
CA LEU A 192 -38.23 54.61 32.61
C LEU A 192 -39.74 54.68 32.81
N MET A 193 -40.45 53.54 32.78
CA MET A 193 -41.91 53.50 33.03
C MET A 193 -42.26 53.98 34.44
N VAL A 194 -41.59 53.45 35.46
CA VAL A 194 -41.80 53.86 36.87
C VAL A 194 -41.45 55.33 37.08
N SER A 195 -40.41 55.82 36.41
CA SER A 195 -40.06 57.25 36.46
C SER A 195 -41.11 58.12 35.77
N GLY A 196 -41.73 57.65 34.70
CA GLY A 196 -42.81 58.35 34.00
C GLY A 196 -44.06 58.48 34.86
N GLU A 197 -44.47 57.39 35.53
CA GLU A 197 -45.61 57.38 36.44
C GLU A 197 -45.42 58.35 37.62
N ARG A 198 -44.21 58.39 38.20
CA ARG A 198 -43.86 59.34 39.27
C ARG A 198 -43.80 60.80 38.81
N LEU A 199 -43.47 61.04 37.54
CA LEU A 199 -43.46 62.39 36.97
C LEU A 199 -44.88 62.90 36.74
N ASP A 200 -45.79 62.02 36.32
CA ASP A 200 -47.21 62.34 36.15
C ASP A 200 -47.87 62.66 37.49
N THR A 201 -47.58 61.88 38.55
CA THR A 201 -48.08 62.19 39.90
C THR A 201 -47.52 63.50 40.47
N LEU A 202 -46.25 63.81 40.22
CA LEU A 202 -45.65 65.09 40.62
C LEU A 202 -46.29 66.29 39.89
N ASN A 203 -46.64 66.10 38.61
CA ASN A 203 -47.29 67.15 37.82
C ASN A 203 -48.71 67.45 38.34
N ARG A 204 -49.53 66.41 38.53
CA ARG A 204 -50.94 66.55 38.97
C ARG A 204 -51.06 66.92 40.44
N SER A 205 -50.58 66.06 41.34
CA SER A 205 -50.74 66.24 42.79
C SER A 205 -49.77 67.27 43.40
N GLY A 206 -48.75 67.72 42.66
CA GLY A 206 -47.80 68.73 43.13
C GLY A 206 -48.01 70.09 42.46
N LEU A 207 -47.60 70.21 41.20
CA LEU A 207 -47.55 71.49 40.48
C LEU A 207 -48.94 72.06 40.18
N GLU A 208 -49.84 71.24 39.65
CA GLU A 208 -51.20 71.65 39.29
C GLU A 208 -52.05 71.91 40.53
N ALA A 209 -51.91 71.09 41.57
CA ALA A 209 -52.53 71.29 42.87
C ALA A 209 -52.16 72.64 43.51
N VAL A 210 -50.87 72.97 43.57
CA VAL A 210 -50.40 74.28 44.07
C VAL A 210 -50.88 75.44 43.19
N ALA A 211 -50.86 75.26 41.87
CA ALA A 211 -51.35 76.28 40.94
C ALA A 211 -52.85 76.56 41.13
N ASN A 212 -53.67 75.53 41.38
CA ASN A 212 -55.10 75.66 41.64
C ASN A 212 -55.36 76.41 42.95
N LEU A 213 -54.66 76.09 44.05
CA LEU A 213 -54.76 76.83 45.31
C LEU A 213 -54.37 78.31 45.17
N GLN A 214 -53.29 78.60 44.45
CA GLN A 214 -52.87 79.99 44.18
C GLN A 214 -53.87 80.76 43.29
N ARG A 215 -54.55 80.08 42.35
CA ARG A 215 -55.63 80.69 41.56
C ARG A 215 -56.85 80.98 42.43
N ILE A 216 -57.21 80.09 43.35
CA ILE A 216 -58.28 80.31 44.35
C ILE A 216 -57.96 81.55 45.18
N ASP A 217 -56.76 81.66 45.76
CA ASP A 217 -56.36 82.84 46.55
C ASP A 217 -56.42 84.15 45.74
N ARG A 218 -56.04 84.11 44.47
CA ARG A 218 -56.14 85.26 43.55
C ARG A 218 -57.59 85.67 43.33
N GLN A 219 -58.49 84.72 43.11
CA GLN A 219 -59.91 84.98 42.90
C GLN A 219 -60.60 85.49 44.16
N ILE A 220 -60.28 84.92 45.33
CA ILE A 220 -60.71 85.46 46.63
C ILE A 220 -60.28 86.92 46.76
N GLY A 221 -59.03 87.24 46.40
CA GLY A 221 -58.53 88.61 46.39
C GLY A 221 -59.30 89.54 45.42
N GLN A 222 -59.69 89.04 44.25
CA GLN A 222 -60.48 89.80 43.27
C GLN A 222 -61.89 90.09 43.77
N VAL A 223 -62.55 89.11 44.41
CA VAL A 223 -63.86 89.31 45.05
C VAL A 223 -63.78 90.42 46.09
N VAL A 224 -62.81 90.37 47.00
CA VAL A 224 -62.63 91.41 48.02
C VAL A 224 -62.35 92.79 47.39
N THR A 225 -61.51 92.85 46.36
CA THR A 225 -61.13 94.11 45.67
C THR A 225 -62.30 94.75 44.93
N GLN A 226 -63.24 93.95 44.40
CA GLN A 226 -64.44 94.47 43.76
C GLN A 226 -65.57 94.80 44.74
N LEU A 227 -65.66 94.02 45.83
CA LEU A 227 -66.67 94.20 46.85
C LEU A 227 -66.39 95.42 47.74
N GLU A 228 -65.12 95.71 48.06
CA GLU A 228 -64.75 96.82 48.95
C GLU A 228 -65.23 98.21 48.46
N PRO A 229 -65.01 98.62 47.20
CA PRO A 229 -65.54 99.89 46.68
C PRO A 229 -67.07 99.94 46.70
N ALA A 230 -67.72 98.81 46.39
CA ALA A 230 -69.17 98.67 46.38
C ALA A 230 -69.77 98.81 47.79
N VAL A 231 -69.09 98.30 48.81
CA VAL A 231 -69.46 98.45 50.23
C VAL A 231 -69.24 99.90 50.71
N ARG A 232 -68.09 100.51 50.39
CA ARG A 232 -67.77 101.88 50.83
C ARG A 232 -68.64 102.94 50.19
N ASN A 233 -69.06 102.76 48.94
CA ASN A 233 -69.92 103.71 48.24
C ASN A 233 -70.80 103.03 47.16
N PRO A 234 -71.91 102.39 47.55
CA PRO A 234 -72.76 101.60 46.63
C PRO A 234 -73.29 102.40 45.43
N ARG A 235 -73.46 103.72 45.56
CA ARG A 235 -74.01 104.59 44.50
C ARG A 235 -73.01 104.97 43.41
N ARG A 236 -71.71 104.68 43.59
CA ARG A 236 -70.64 105.04 42.64
C ARG A 236 -70.16 103.87 41.79
N VAL A 237 -70.72 102.68 42.01
CA VAL A 237 -70.31 101.44 41.35
C VAL A 237 -71.54 100.83 40.69
N ASP A 238 -71.34 100.17 39.56
CA ASP A 238 -72.36 99.36 38.90
C ASP A 238 -72.54 98.06 39.71
N VAL A 239 -73.57 98.03 40.55
CA VAL A 239 -73.84 96.92 41.49
C VAL A 239 -74.13 95.62 40.74
N ASP A 240 -74.81 95.69 39.58
CA ASP A 240 -75.13 94.51 38.78
C ASP A 240 -73.86 93.94 38.12
N ALA A 241 -72.97 94.80 37.63
CA ALA A 241 -71.68 94.37 37.08
C ALA A 241 -70.76 93.75 38.15
N VAL A 242 -70.77 94.29 39.38
CA VAL A 242 -70.03 93.72 40.52
C VAL A 242 -70.64 92.38 40.94
N ALA A 243 -71.96 92.27 41.02
CA ALA A 243 -72.65 91.02 41.36
C ALA A 243 -72.32 89.91 40.35
N ALA A 244 -72.36 90.23 39.05
CA ALA A 244 -72.01 89.29 37.99
C ALA A 244 -70.55 88.82 38.09
N SER A 245 -69.62 89.76 38.32
CA SER A 245 -68.19 89.44 38.46
C SER A 245 -67.90 88.61 39.72
N ILE A 246 -68.52 88.92 40.85
CA ILE A 246 -68.39 88.15 42.10
C ILE A 246 -68.95 86.74 41.92
N SER A 247 -70.08 86.59 41.23
CA SER A 247 -70.66 85.28 40.90
C SER A 247 -69.71 84.46 40.02
N GLU A 248 -69.13 85.06 38.98
CA GLU A 248 -68.14 84.41 38.10
C GLU A 248 -66.90 83.94 38.89
N TYR A 249 -66.33 84.82 39.74
CA TYR A 249 -65.20 84.45 40.59
C TYR A 249 -65.57 83.36 41.60
N SER A 250 -66.74 83.44 42.23
CA SER A 250 -67.20 82.45 43.21
C SER A 250 -67.40 81.08 42.56
N GLN A 251 -67.99 81.04 41.37
CA GLN A 251 -68.15 79.80 40.59
C GLN A 251 -66.78 79.22 40.20
N SER A 252 -65.86 80.05 39.72
CA SER A 252 -64.52 79.59 39.37
C SER A 252 -63.72 79.08 40.57
N ILE A 253 -63.88 79.69 41.75
CA ILE A 253 -63.26 79.20 43.00
C ILE A 253 -63.79 77.80 43.32
N GLN A 254 -65.09 77.57 43.20
CA GLN A 254 -65.68 76.24 43.43
C GLN A 254 -65.19 75.20 42.42
N THR A 255 -65.08 75.56 41.13
CA THR A 255 -64.53 74.66 40.11
C THR A 255 -63.09 74.29 40.42
N LEU A 256 -62.22 75.26 40.68
CA LEU A 256 -60.81 75.03 41.03
C LEU A 256 -60.66 74.20 42.32
N TRP A 257 -61.54 74.42 43.30
CA TRP A 257 -61.56 73.65 44.54
C TRP A 257 -61.95 72.19 44.30
N ASN A 258 -62.95 71.92 43.45
CA ASN A 258 -63.35 70.55 43.09
C ASN A 258 -62.28 69.82 42.28
N GLU A 259 -61.61 70.51 41.36
CA GLU A 259 -60.46 69.97 40.62
C GLU A 259 -59.32 69.58 41.58
N TYR A 260 -59.00 70.48 42.52
CA TYR A 260 -58.01 70.20 43.55
C TYR A 260 -58.39 69.00 44.44
N LEU A 261 -59.66 68.90 44.88
CA LEU A 261 -60.15 67.78 45.70
C LEU A 261 -60.06 66.41 45.00
N THR A 262 -60.05 66.38 43.67
CA THR A 262 -60.03 65.13 42.90
C THR A 262 -58.65 64.46 42.94
N ASP A 263 -57.58 65.26 42.88
CA ASP A 263 -56.20 64.78 42.71
C ASP A 263 -55.28 65.09 43.93
N SER A 264 -55.79 65.79 44.95
CA SER A 264 -55.04 66.11 46.17
C SER A 264 -54.89 64.91 47.10
N ASN A 265 -53.71 64.80 47.70
CA ASN A 265 -53.40 63.85 48.76
C ASN A 265 -53.20 64.53 50.12
N ALA A 266 -53.70 65.77 50.27
CA ALA A 266 -53.63 66.50 51.53
C ALA A 266 -54.51 65.85 52.61
N ASP A 267 -54.22 66.18 53.87
CA ASP A 267 -54.96 65.65 55.01
C ASP A 267 -56.46 65.93 54.87
N SER A 268 -57.26 64.87 54.94
CA SER A 268 -58.72 64.93 54.87
C SER A 268 -59.34 65.91 55.86
N GLU A 269 -58.73 66.10 57.04
CA GLU A 269 -59.20 67.06 58.05
C GLU A 269 -58.96 68.51 57.58
N ARG A 270 -57.82 68.79 56.94
CA ARG A 270 -57.50 70.12 56.39
C ARG A 270 -58.34 70.44 55.16
N LEU A 271 -58.60 69.46 54.30
CA LEU A 271 -59.49 69.60 53.15
C LEU A 271 -60.92 69.94 53.58
N GLN A 272 -61.43 69.26 54.62
CA GLN A 272 -62.75 69.55 55.19
C GLN A 272 -62.77 70.93 55.85
N ALA A 273 -61.73 71.31 56.60
CA ALA A 273 -61.63 72.62 57.23
C ALA A 273 -61.60 73.77 56.19
N PHE A 274 -60.84 73.62 55.10
CA PHE A 274 -60.84 74.59 54.01
C PHE A 274 -62.20 74.68 53.33
N SER A 275 -62.84 73.54 53.03
CA SER A 275 -64.19 73.50 52.43
C SER A 275 -65.23 74.23 53.30
N ALA A 276 -65.19 74.01 54.62
CA ALA A 276 -66.09 74.67 55.57
C ALA A 276 -65.83 76.19 55.65
N ARG A 277 -64.56 76.60 55.68
CA ARG A 277 -64.16 78.02 55.64
C ARG A 277 -64.56 78.68 54.32
N LEU A 278 -64.41 77.97 53.20
CA LEU A 278 -64.81 78.44 51.88
C LEU A 278 -66.32 78.66 51.80
N ALA A 279 -67.12 77.70 52.27
CA ALA A 279 -68.57 77.84 52.34
C ALA A 279 -68.98 79.03 53.22
N THR A 280 -68.32 79.21 54.37
CA THR A 280 -68.58 80.33 55.29
C THR A 280 -68.25 81.68 54.66
N TRP A 281 -67.15 81.76 53.91
CA TRP A 281 -66.75 82.95 53.17
C TRP A 281 -67.72 83.27 52.03
N VAL A 282 -68.12 82.27 51.23
CA VAL A 282 -69.12 82.45 50.16
C VAL A 282 -70.43 83.00 50.74
N ASN A 283 -70.91 82.45 51.87
CA ASN A 283 -72.09 82.96 52.56
C ASN A 283 -71.92 84.40 53.05
N SER A 284 -70.72 84.75 53.54
CA SER A 284 -70.40 86.12 53.99
C SER A 284 -70.37 87.11 52.82
N VAL A 285 -69.83 86.69 51.67
CA VAL A 285 -69.83 87.47 50.42
C VAL A 285 -71.26 87.68 49.92
N ASP A 286 -72.09 86.63 49.91
CA ASP A 286 -73.51 86.71 49.50
C ASP A 286 -74.33 87.64 50.41
N THR A 287 -74.14 87.52 51.73
CA THR A 287 -74.78 88.41 52.72
C THR A 287 -74.37 89.88 52.48
N THR A 288 -73.07 90.11 52.23
CA THR A 288 -72.55 91.45 51.94
C THR A 288 -73.11 91.99 50.62
N MET A 289 -73.15 91.16 49.57
CA MET A 289 -73.66 91.54 48.26
C MET A 289 -75.16 91.86 48.31
N THR A 290 -75.94 91.09 49.08
CA THR A 290 -77.36 91.37 49.33
C THR A 290 -77.53 92.73 50.00
N ALA A 291 -76.74 93.03 51.04
CA ALA A 291 -76.79 94.33 51.70
C ALA A 291 -76.35 95.51 50.80
N VAL A 292 -75.40 95.29 49.89
CA VAL A 292 -75.01 96.27 48.85
C VAL A 292 -76.16 96.50 47.86
N SER A 293 -76.83 95.43 47.41
CA SER A 293 -77.97 95.47 46.50
C SER A 293 -79.18 96.19 47.11
N ASP A 294 -79.45 95.97 48.40
CA ASP A 294 -80.50 96.64 49.17
C ASP A 294 -80.18 98.11 49.49
N ALA A 295 -79.05 98.63 49.00
CA ALA A 295 -78.51 99.96 49.26
C ALA A 295 -78.30 100.27 50.77
N ASN A 296 -78.11 99.23 51.59
CA ASN A 296 -77.87 99.35 53.02
C ASN A 296 -76.36 99.35 53.32
N GLY A 297 -75.74 100.53 53.17
CA GLY A 297 -74.29 100.70 53.33
C GLY A 297 -73.75 100.34 54.73
N PHE A 298 -74.55 100.48 55.80
CA PHE A 298 -74.12 100.09 57.15
C PHE A 298 -74.08 98.57 57.29
N ALA A 299 -75.15 97.87 56.90
CA ALA A 299 -75.19 96.40 56.92
C ALA A 299 -74.15 95.78 55.97
N ALA A 300 -73.89 96.41 54.82
CA ALA A 300 -72.84 95.99 53.90
C ALA A 300 -71.44 96.16 54.51
N PHE A 301 -71.18 97.26 55.23
CA PHE A 301 -69.89 97.50 55.89
C PHE A 301 -69.66 96.55 57.06
N GLU A 302 -70.70 96.27 57.86
CA GLU A 302 -70.66 95.29 58.95
C GLU A 302 -70.43 93.87 58.41
N ALA A 303 -71.23 93.41 57.43
CA ALA A 303 -71.06 92.10 56.82
C ALA A 303 -69.69 91.92 56.12
N PHE A 304 -69.16 92.99 55.52
CA PHE A 304 -67.83 92.97 54.90
C PHE A 304 -66.69 92.88 55.93
N ASN A 305 -66.73 93.70 56.99
CA ASN A 305 -65.65 93.75 57.98
C ASN A 305 -65.71 92.62 59.01
N ASP A 306 -66.91 92.23 59.44
CA ASP A 306 -67.08 91.19 60.46
C ASP A 306 -67.25 89.79 59.85
N GLY A 307 -67.65 89.72 58.58
CA GLY A 307 -67.79 88.47 57.81
C GLY A 307 -66.67 88.26 56.81
N VAL A 308 -66.65 89.05 55.72
CA VAL A 308 -65.78 88.79 54.55
C VAL A 308 -64.30 88.93 54.84
N GLN A 309 -63.86 89.99 55.53
CA GLN A 309 -62.44 90.21 55.87
C GLN A 309 -61.85 89.07 56.74
N PRO A 310 -62.40 88.73 57.92
CA PRO A 310 -61.83 87.69 58.77
C PRO A 310 -61.91 86.30 58.14
N THR A 311 -62.98 85.99 57.41
CA THR A 311 -63.08 84.70 56.69
C THR A 311 -62.11 84.62 55.51
N THR A 312 -61.78 85.75 54.87
CA THR A 312 -60.73 85.83 53.82
C THR A 312 -59.35 85.52 54.41
N GLU A 313 -59.02 86.11 55.56
CA GLU A 313 -57.73 85.85 56.23
C GLU A 313 -57.60 84.39 56.64
N GLN A 314 -58.65 83.80 57.24
CA GLN A 314 -58.68 82.39 57.61
C GLN A 314 -58.56 81.46 56.40
N LEU A 315 -59.18 81.81 55.28
CA LEU A 315 -59.05 81.06 54.02
C LEU A 315 -57.63 81.14 53.46
N ARG A 316 -57.01 82.31 53.44
CA ARG A 316 -55.63 82.49 52.97
C ARG A 316 -54.64 81.71 53.84
N GLU A 317 -54.83 81.72 55.16
CA GLU A 317 -54.00 80.92 56.06
C GLU A 317 -54.16 79.42 55.78
N SER A 318 -55.41 78.96 55.60
CA SER A 318 -55.71 77.56 55.28
C SER A 318 -55.16 77.15 53.91
N SER A 319 -55.29 78.03 52.90
CA SER A 319 -54.70 77.86 51.56
C SER A 319 -53.19 77.75 51.66
N SER A 320 -52.53 78.64 52.42
CA SER A 320 -51.09 78.61 52.63
C SER A 320 -50.62 77.31 53.29
N GLN A 321 -51.40 76.75 54.22
CA GLN A 321 -51.10 75.46 54.84
C GLN A 321 -51.21 74.31 53.83
N LEU A 322 -52.27 74.28 53.01
CA LEU A 322 -52.44 73.29 51.94
C LEU A 322 -51.33 73.39 50.87
N VAL A 323 -50.97 74.61 50.46
CA VAL A 323 -49.84 74.86 49.54
C VAL A 323 -48.52 74.34 50.14
N SER A 324 -48.32 74.52 51.44
CA SER A 324 -47.14 74.00 52.14
C SER A 324 -47.12 72.46 52.17
N ASP A 325 -48.26 71.82 52.39
CA ASP A 325 -48.37 70.36 52.38
C ASP A 325 -48.09 69.78 51.00
N GLU A 326 -48.70 70.34 49.95
CA GLU A 326 -48.48 69.84 48.59
C GLU A 326 -47.04 70.06 48.13
N ARG A 327 -46.41 71.16 48.55
CA ARG A 327 -44.98 71.37 48.32
C ARG A 327 -44.12 70.35 49.05
N ALA A 328 -44.42 70.06 50.32
CA ALA A 328 -43.68 69.06 51.10
C ALA A 328 -43.84 67.65 50.53
N ASN A 329 -45.05 67.29 50.08
CA ASN A 329 -45.33 66.03 49.40
C ASN A 329 -44.59 65.92 48.06
N ALA A 330 -44.58 66.99 47.26
CA ALA A 330 -43.84 67.06 46.02
C ALA A 330 -42.32 66.90 46.23
N GLU A 331 -41.76 67.57 47.24
CA GLU A 331 -40.34 67.43 47.62
C GLU A 331 -40.01 66.00 48.08
N ALA A 332 -40.88 65.37 48.87
CA ALA A 332 -40.73 63.97 49.29
C ALA A 332 -40.79 62.99 48.11
N LEU A 333 -41.74 63.18 47.18
CA LEU A 333 -41.86 62.40 45.95
C LEU A 333 -40.61 62.51 45.08
N VAL A 334 -40.04 63.71 44.92
CA VAL A 334 -38.77 63.92 44.20
C VAL A 334 -37.62 63.19 44.90
N GLY A 335 -37.52 63.26 46.23
CA GLY A 335 -36.50 62.54 47.00
C GLY A 335 -36.58 61.02 46.83
N GLN A 336 -37.79 60.45 46.91
CA GLN A 336 -38.02 59.02 46.67
C GLN A 336 -37.78 58.63 45.21
N ALA A 337 -38.13 59.49 44.25
CA ALA A 337 -37.87 59.27 42.84
C ALA A 337 -36.36 59.23 42.55
N GLN A 338 -35.58 60.13 43.14
CA GLN A 338 -34.11 60.15 43.01
C GLN A 338 -33.47 58.90 43.60
N GLN A 339 -33.87 58.48 44.81
CA GLN A 339 -33.37 57.26 45.44
C GLN A 339 -33.72 56.01 44.62
N GLY A 340 -34.97 55.88 44.17
CA GLY A 340 -35.39 54.75 43.33
C GLY A 340 -34.64 54.70 42.00
N ARG A 341 -34.42 55.86 41.36
CA ARG A 341 -33.61 55.96 40.13
C ARG A 341 -32.17 55.52 40.38
N GLN A 342 -31.56 55.95 41.49
CA GLN A 342 -30.20 55.56 41.85
C GLN A 342 -30.08 54.05 42.11
N GLN A 343 -31.04 53.46 42.83
CA GLN A 343 -31.08 52.01 43.05
C GLN A 343 -31.22 51.23 41.74
N MET A 344 -32.08 51.68 40.82
CA MET A 344 -32.23 51.05 39.50
C MET A 344 -30.96 51.17 38.65
N LEU A 345 -30.29 52.33 38.67
CA LEU A 345 -29.00 52.51 37.97
C LEU A 345 -27.92 51.59 38.54
N ILE A 346 -27.80 51.50 39.88
CA ILE A 346 -26.85 50.59 40.52
C ILE A 346 -27.15 49.14 40.14
N ALA A 347 -28.42 48.72 40.20
CA ALA A 347 -28.81 47.36 39.80
C ALA A 347 -28.46 47.06 38.33
N GLN A 348 -28.67 48.02 37.43
CA GLN A 348 -28.34 47.89 36.02
C GLN A 348 -26.82 47.78 35.79
N VAL A 349 -26.02 48.61 36.48
CA VAL A 349 -24.55 48.55 36.41
C VAL A 349 -24.02 47.23 36.96
N VAL A 350 -24.53 46.77 38.11
CA VAL A 350 -24.13 45.48 38.70
C VAL A 350 -24.46 44.33 37.75
N LEU A 351 -25.64 44.33 37.13
CA LEU A 351 -26.01 43.31 36.15
C LEU A 351 -25.08 43.33 34.93
N MET A 352 -24.72 44.51 34.41
CA MET A 352 -23.77 44.64 33.30
C MET A 352 -22.37 44.13 33.68
N VAL A 353 -21.87 44.45 34.88
CA VAL A 353 -20.56 44.00 35.35
C VAL A 353 -20.53 42.49 35.53
N ILE A 354 -21.56 41.89 36.16
CA ILE A 354 -21.68 40.44 36.29
C ILE A 354 -21.73 39.79 34.91
N GLY A 355 -22.55 40.33 34.00
CA GLY A 355 -22.65 39.85 32.62
C GLY A 355 -21.32 39.89 31.88
N LEU A 356 -20.57 40.99 32.01
CA LEU A 356 -19.24 41.15 31.40
C LEU A 356 -18.24 40.13 31.96
N LEU A 357 -18.18 39.95 33.28
CA LEU A 357 -17.29 38.97 33.92
C LEU A 357 -17.62 37.55 33.46
N LEU A 358 -18.90 37.20 33.37
CA LEU A 358 -19.37 35.90 32.89
C LEU A 358 -18.96 35.67 31.43
N MET A 359 -19.09 36.70 30.58
CA MET A 359 -18.70 36.66 29.17
C MET A 359 -17.18 36.54 28.98
N VAL A 360 -16.38 37.28 29.73
CA VAL A 360 -14.91 37.18 29.72
C VAL A 360 -14.47 35.80 30.22
N GLY A 361 -15.10 35.28 31.28
CA GLY A 361 -14.85 33.93 31.79
C GLY A 361 -15.14 32.85 30.74
N LEU A 362 -16.32 32.87 30.11
CA LEU A 362 -16.66 31.93 29.04
C LEU A 362 -15.69 32.05 27.85
N SER A 363 -15.39 33.27 27.42
CA SER A 363 -14.52 33.55 26.28
C SER A 363 -13.10 33.01 26.51
N THR A 364 -12.52 33.26 27.69
CA THR A 364 -11.17 32.75 28.02
C THR A 364 -11.11 31.23 28.08
N VAL A 365 -12.14 30.55 28.59
CA VAL A 365 -12.22 29.08 28.58
C VAL A 365 -12.30 28.53 27.16
N ILE A 366 -13.16 29.11 26.31
CA ILE A 366 -13.30 28.70 24.90
C ILE A 366 -11.99 28.95 24.14
N LEU A 367 -11.41 30.14 24.26
CA LEU A 367 -10.18 30.52 23.57
C LEU A 367 -8.99 29.62 23.97
N ARG A 368 -8.83 29.33 25.27
CA ARG A 368 -7.82 28.38 25.75
C ARG A 368 -8.03 26.97 25.20
N SER A 369 -9.29 26.51 25.12
CA SER A 369 -9.61 25.21 24.54
C SER A 369 -9.25 25.14 23.06
N VAL A 370 -9.62 26.16 22.28
CA VAL A 370 -9.33 26.22 20.83
C VAL A 370 -7.83 26.30 20.57
N LEU A 371 -7.14 27.24 21.21
CA LEU A 371 -5.69 27.42 21.01
C LEU A 371 -4.90 26.17 21.38
N ARG A 372 -5.26 25.48 22.47
CA ARG A 372 -4.59 24.24 22.88
C ARG A 372 -4.79 23.10 21.88
N SER A 373 -6.00 22.96 21.30
CA SER A 373 -6.27 21.92 20.31
C SER A 373 -5.62 22.23 18.96
N VAL A 374 -5.64 23.50 18.52
CA VAL A 374 -4.95 23.93 17.30
C VAL A 374 -3.44 23.75 17.42
N GLU A 375 -2.85 24.06 18.58
CA GLU A 375 -1.42 23.82 18.81
C GLU A 375 -1.08 22.33 18.80
N GLY A 376 -1.97 21.47 19.30
CA GLY A 376 -1.82 20.02 19.16
C GLY A 376 -1.84 19.55 17.71
N ALA A 377 -2.76 20.09 16.90
CA ALA A 377 -2.83 19.77 15.48
C ALA A 377 -1.54 20.23 14.76
N ARG A 378 -1.08 21.46 15.03
CA ARG A 378 0.19 21.99 14.51
C ARG A 378 1.37 21.10 14.88
N HIS A 379 1.44 20.67 16.15
CA HIS A 379 2.50 19.80 16.64
C HIS A 379 2.52 18.46 15.89
N ILE A 380 1.40 17.73 15.83
CA ILE A 380 1.34 16.46 15.09
C ILE A 380 1.73 16.67 13.62
N THR A 381 1.18 17.68 12.96
CA THR A 381 1.48 17.93 11.54
C THR A 381 2.97 18.20 11.33
N PHE A 382 3.62 18.94 12.24
CA PHE A 382 5.07 19.15 12.18
C PHE A 382 5.86 17.87 12.43
N GLN A 383 5.44 17.03 13.38
CA GLN A 383 6.06 15.72 13.63
C GLN A 383 5.96 14.81 12.40
N ILE A 384 4.78 14.72 11.77
CA ILE A 384 4.57 13.96 10.53
C ILE A 384 5.45 14.52 9.40
N ALA A 385 5.51 15.84 9.24
CA ALA A 385 6.32 16.48 8.21
C ALA A 385 7.83 16.27 8.42
N ALA A 386 8.27 16.18 9.68
CA ALA A 386 9.65 15.86 10.05
C ALA A 386 9.96 14.35 9.96
N GLY A 387 9.03 13.52 9.49
CA GLY A 387 9.21 12.06 9.42
C GLY A 387 9.02 11.34 10.76
N ASN A 388 8.71 12.05 11.85
CA ASN A 388 8.47 11.42 13.15
C ASN A 388 7.04 10.87 13.27
N LEU A 389 6.88 9.61 12.91
CA LEU A 389 5.60 8.89 12.94
C LEU A 389 5.36 8.18 14.29
N ALA A 390 6.37 8.16 15.18
CA ALA A 390 6.26 7.68 16.56
C ALA A 390 5.55 8.67 17.49
N ALA A 391 5.46 9.95 17.11
CA ALA A 391 4.90 10.99 17.96
C ALA A 391 3.37 10.81 18.17
N ARG A 392 2.98 10.39 19.37
CA ARG A 392 1.57 10.24 19.77
C ARG A 392 1.00 11.53 20.35
N GLU A 393 -0.23 11.85 19.96
CA GLU A 393 -1.01 12.91 20.61
C GLU A 393 -2.07 12.29 21.51
N ARG A 394 -1.95 12.50 22.82
CA ARG A 394 -2.85 11.90 23.83
C ARG A 394 -4.04 12.80 24.18
N ARG A 395 -4.21 13.95 23.51
CA ARG A 395 -5.30 14.89 23.80
C ARG A 395 -6.63 14.38 23.28
N GLU A 396 -7.46 13.85 24.18
CA GLU A 396 -8.86 13.52 23.89
C GLU A 396 -9.76 14.75 24.07
N THR A 397 -10.15 15.37 22.96
CA THR A 397 -11.27 16.32 22.94
C THR A 397 -12.45 15.67 22.22
N LYS A 398 -13.68 15.95 22.69
CA LYS A 398 -14.92 15.35 22.16
C LYS A 398 -15.66 16.32 21.24
N ASP A 399 -14.95 17.28 20.67
CA ASP A 399 -15.47 18.32 19.79
C ASP A 399 -14.88 18.16 18.37
N GLU A 400 -15.23 19.09 17.48
CA GLU A 400 -14.79 19.07 16.08
C GLU A 400 -13.26 19.14 15.95
N LEU A 401 -12.57 19.76 16.92
CA LEU A 401 -11.10 19.81 16.95
C LEU A 401 -10.51 18.46 17.39
N GLY A 402 -11.21 17.73 18.27
CA GLY A 402 -10.87 16.35 18.60
C GLY A 402 -10.99 15.40 17.41
N GLU A 403 -12.02 15.58 16.57
CA GLU A 403 -12.17 14.82 15.33
C GLU A 403 -11.04 15.13 14.32
N LEU A 404 -10.60 16.39 14.25
CA LEU A 404 -9.41 16.78 13.47
C LEU A 404 -8.14 16.10 14.00
N LEU A 405 -7.89 16.15 15.30
CA LEU A 405 -6.73 15.50 15.93
C LEU A 405 -6.75 13.98 15.70
N TYR A 406 -7.91 13.36 15.84
CA TYR A 406 -8.11 11.94 15.54
C TYR A 406 -7.80 11.62 14.07
N SER A 407 -8.19 12.49 13.15
CA SER A 407 -7.92 12.33 11.71
C SER A 407 -6.43 12.47 11.39
N LEU A 408 -5.74 13.44 12.00
CA LEU A 408 -4.29 13.61 11.87
C LEU A 408 -3.52 12.42 12.45
N ASP A 409 -3.94 11.92 13.62
CA ASP A 409 -3.38 10.73 14.26
C ASP A 409 -3.58 9.48 13.39
N THR A 410 -4.76 9.36 12.76
CA THR A 410 -5.09 8.29 11.82
C THR A 410 -4.23 8.38 10.53
N MET A 411 -3.98 9.60 10.04
CA MET A 411 -3.05 9.83 8.93
C MET A 411 -1.61 9.44 9.29
N ARG A 412 -1.12 9.85 10.47
CA ARG A 412 0.21 9.46 10.98
C ARG A 412 0.38 7.94 10.99
N PHE A 413 -0.58 7.23 11.58
CA PHE A 413 -0.55 5.77 11.63
C PHE A 413 -0.58 5.13 10.24
N SER A 414 -1.38 5.67 9.32
CA SER A 414 -1.41 5.17 7.94
C SER A 414 -0.05 5.31 7.26
N LEU A 415 0.64 6.43 7.48
CA LEU A 415 2.00 6.62 6.98
C LEU A 415 2.97 5.66 7.68
N ALA A 416 2.86 5.47 9.00
CA ALA A 416 3.70 4.57 9.78
C ALA A 416 3.61 3.12 9.27
N SER A 417 2.38 2.65 9.00
CA SER A 417 2.14 1.32 8.43
C SER A 417 2.71 1.17 7.02
N ILE A 418 2.64 2.20 6.17
CA ILE A 418 3.21 2.16 4.82
C ILE A 418 4.74 2.12 4.89
N VAL A 419 5.34 2.98 5.71
CA VAL A 419 6.79 3.03 5.93
C VAL A 419 7.29 1.69 6.46
N GLY A 420 6.62 1.12 7.48
CA GLY A 420 6.97 -0.20 8.02
C GLY A 420 6.83 -1.34 7.00
N ASP A 421 5.79 -1.31 6.15
CA ASP A 421 5.65 -2.28 5.04
C ASP A 421 6.81 -2.17 4.03
N VAL A 422 7.29 -0.96 3.75
CA VAL A 422 8.44 -0.75 2.86
C VAL A 422 9.75 -1.17 3.54
N GLU A 423 9.95 -0.81 4.81
CA GLU A 423 11.10 -1.23 5.62
C GLU A 423 11.24 -2.76 5.67
N HIS A 424 10.13 -3.45 5.90
CA HIS A 424 10.10 -4.91 5.90
C HIS A 424 10.43 -5.50 4.51
N ARG A 425 9.96 -4.89 3.42
CA ARG A 425 10.31 -5.34 2.07
C ARG A 425 11.78 -5.14 1.76
N VAL A 426 12.35 -4.00 2.17
CA VAL A 426 13.78 -3.70 2.01
C VAL A 426 14.65 -4.70 2.76
N SER A 427 14.26 -5.09 3.99
CA SER A 427 15.00 -6.08 4.78
C SER A 427 14.95 -7.50 4.20
N VAL A 428 13.95 -7.81 3.37
CA VAL A 428 13.87 -9.07 2.61
C VAL A 428 14.62 -9.00 1.28
N VAL A 429 14.58 -7.88 0.56
CA VAL A 429 15.25 -7.72 -0.75
C VAL A 429 16.77 -7.66 -0.60
N THR A 430 17.28 -6.96 0.42
CA THR A 430 18.72 -6.80 0.65
C THR A 430 19.50 -8.13 0.68
N PRO A 431 19.13 -9.13 1.52
CA PRO A 431 19.82 -10.42 1.54
C PRO A 431 19.61 -11.21 0.24
N ALA A 432 18.46 -11.07 -0.44
CA ALA A 432 18.23 -11.73 -1.73
C ALA A 432 19.18 -11.22 -2.82
N VAL A 433 19.48 -9.92 -2.85
CA VAL A 433 20.46 -9.35 -3.78
C VAL A 433 21.88 -9.85 -3.47
N GLN A 434 22.25 -9.94 -2.19
CA GLN A 434 23.54 -10.51 -1.78
C GLN A 434 23.66 -11.99 -2.20
N GLN A 435 22.59 -12.75 -2.09
CA GLN A 435 22.53 -14.13 -2.55
C GLN A 435 22.69 -14.23 -4.07
N ILE A 436 22.01 -13.39 -4.85
CA ILE A 436 22.17 -13.33 -6.32
C ILE A 436 23.63 -13.04 -6.70
N ALA A 437 24.29 -12.12 -5.99
CA ALA A 437 25.69 -11.80 -6.24
C ALA A 437 26.61 -13.01 -5.99
N ALA A 438 26.39 -13.74 -4.89
CA ALA A 438 27.16 -14.94 -4.57
C ALA A 438 26.92 -16.10 -5.57
N GLU A 439 25.67 -16.35 -5.94
CA GLU A 439 25.30 -17.36 -6.94
C GLU A 439 25.88 -17.01 -8.32
N ASN A 440 25.97 -15.73 -8.66
CA ASN A 440 26.58 -15.28 -9.89
C ASN A 440 28.11 -15.44 -9.90
N GLU A 441 28.78 -15.32 -8.75
CA GLU A 441 30.21 -15.62 -8.59
C GLU A 441 30.47 -17.13 -8.75
N GLU A 442 29.60 -17.98 -8.21
CA GLU A 442 29.66 -19.43 -8.46
C GLU A 442 29.45 -19.75 -9.95
N LEU A 443 28.48 -19.11 -10.60
CA LEU A 443 28.25 -19.27 -12.03
C LEU A 443 29.46 -18.84 -12.86
N ALA A 444 30.15 -17.78 -12.45
CA ALA A 444 31.41 -17.34 -13.07
C ALA A 444 32.46 -18.45 -13.02
N SER A 445 32.72 -18.99 -11.82
CA SER A 445 33.69 -20.08 -11.61
C SER A 445 33.35 -21.33 -12.42
N ARG A 446 32.08 -21.72 -12.47
CA ARG A 446 31.62 -22.87 -13.27
C ARG A 446 31.78 -22.62 -14.77
N THR A 447 31.58 -21.39 -15.23
CA THR A 447 31.77 -21.01 -16.64
C THR A 447 33.25 -21.08 -17.03
N GLU A 448 34.16 -20.64 -16.15
CA GLU A 448 35.61 -20.78 -16.34
C GLU A 448 36.05 -22.25 -16.38
N GLN A 449 35.54 -23.06 -15.45
CA GLN A 449 35.82 -24.50 -15.43
C GLN A 449 35.30 -25.19 -16.71
N GLN A 450 34.10 -24.82 -17.17
CA GLN A 450 33.53 -25.34 -18.41
C GLN A 450 34.38 -24.97 -19.62
N ALA A 451 34.88 -23.73 -19.71
CA ALA A 451 35.80 -23.31 -20.76
C ALA A 451 37.07 -24.19 -20.77
N SER A 452 37.66 -24.43 -19.59
CA SER A 452 38.83 -25.32 -19.47
C SER A 452 38.52 -26.76 -19.90
N SER A 453 37.37 -27.32 -19.53
CA SER A 453 36.97 -28.66 -19.95
C SER A 453 36.70 -28.76 -21.45
N LEU A 454 36.11 -27.72 -22.06
CA LEU A 454 35.91 -27.66 -23.50
C LEU A 454 37.25 -27.63 -24.24
N GLN A 455 38.22 -26.85 -23.75
CA GLN A 455 39.54 -26.78 -24.36
C GLN A 455 40.29 -28.12 -24.30
N GLN A 456 40.19 -28.84 -23.18
CA GLN A 456 40.75 -30.20 -23.08
C GLN A 456 40.03 -31.18 -24.02
N THR A 457 38.70 -31.09 -24.11
CA THR A 457 37.90 -31.95 -25.01
C THR A 457 38.27 -31.69 -26.47
N ALA A 458 38.41 -30.43 -26.87
CA ALA A 458 38.83 -30.05 -28.21
C ALA A 458 40.21 -30.64 -28.57
N SER A 459 41.19 -30.56 -27.65
CA SER A 459 42.51 -31.16 -27.85
C SER A 459 42.45 -32.68 -28.00
N SER A 460 41.65 -33.38 -27.20
CA SER A 460 41.44 -34.82 -27.36
C SER A 460 40.74 -35.18 -28.67
N MET A 461 39.84 -34.32 -29.17
CA MET A 461 39.18 -34.50 -30.47
C MET A 461 40.15 -34.29 -31.64
N GLU A 462 41.11 -33.36 -31.53
CA GLU A 462 42.18 -33.18 -32.52
C GLU A 462 43.07 -34.43 -32.60
N GLU A 463 43.49 -34.96 -31.44
CA GLU A 463 44.28 -36.20 -31.38
C GLU A 463 43.50 -37.40 -31.95
N MET A 464 42.20 -37.49 -31.67
CA MET A 464 41.32 -38.52 -32.21
C MET A 464 41.17 -38.40 -33.73
N THR A 465 41.00 -37.18 -34.25
CA THR A 465 40.95 -36.90 -35.70
C THR A 465 42.22 -37.40 -36.37
N SER A 466 43.40 -37.05 -35.83
CA SER A 466 44.69 -37.49 -36.35
C SER A 466 44.81 -39.02 -36.35
N THR A 467 44.38 -39.68 -35.27
CA THR A 467 44.45 -41.14 -35.16
C THR A 467 43.52 -41.84 -36.15
N VAL A 468 42.32 -41.32 -36.37
CA VAL A 468 41.35 -41.87 -37.35
C VAL A 468 41.85 -41.68 -38.79
N GLN A 469 42.45 -40.52 -39.10
CA GLN A 469 43.10 -40.30 -40.40
C GLN A 469 44.26 -41.28 -40.62
N GLN A 470 45.11 -41.46 -39.60
CA GLN A 470 46.21 -42.42 -39.66
C GLN A 470 45.71 -43.87 -39.84
N ASN A 471 44.62 -44.27 -39.17
CA ASN A 471 44.02 -45.60 -39.34
C ASN A 471 43.48 -45.81 -40.76
N THR A 472 42.86 -44.78 -41.34
CA THR A 472 42.35 -44.83 -42.72
C THR A 472 43.50 -45.05 -43.70
N GLU A 473 44.60 -44.30 -43.54
CA GLU A 473 45.78 -44.44 -44.39
C GLU A 473 46.49 -45.79 -44.20
N ASN A 474 46.62 -46.27 -42.95
CA ASN A 474 47.17 -47.59 -42.66
C ASN A 474 46.33 -48.72 -43.29
N ALA A 475 44.99 -48.62 -43.24
CA ALA A 475 44.10 -49.57 -43.88
C ALA A 475 44.25 -49.55 -45.41
N ARG A 476 44.39 -48.36 -46.00
CA ARG A 476 44.66 -48.19 -47.44
C ARG A 476 45.99 -48.85 -47.84
N GLN A 477 47.05 -48.61 -47.09
CA GLN A 477 48.37 -49.21 -47.34
C GLN A 477 48.35 -50.74 -47.16
N ALA A 478 47.67 -51.24 -46.13
CA ALA A 478 47.52 -52.67 -45.91
C ALA A 478 46.75 -53.36 -47.04
N THR A 479 45.69 -52.72 -47.58
CA THR A 479 44.98 -53.21 -48.76
C THR A 479 45.88 -53.26 -49.99
N GLU A 480 46.70 -52.24 -50.21
CA GLU A 480 47.66 -52.20 -51.32
C GLU A 480 48.67 -53.36 -51.23
N LEU A 481 49.24 -53.59 -50.04
CA LEU A 481 50.14 -54.72 -49.79
C LEU A 481 49.46 -56.08 -49.97
N ALA A 482 48.20 -56.20 -49.54
CA ALA A 482 47.41 -57.41 -49.74
C ALA A 482 47.18 -57.70 -51.24
N VAL A 483 46.87 -56.68 -52.04
CA VAL A 483 46.73 -56.80 -53.50
C VAL A 483 48.05 -57.21 -54.17
N GLN A 484 49.17 -56.61 -53.76
CA GLN A 484 50.49 -56.98 -54.26
C GLN A 484 50.86 -58.43 -53.92
N ASN A 485 50.62 -58.85 -52.67
CA ASN A 485 50.83 -60.23 -52.23
C ASN A 485 49.94 -61.23 -52.97
N ALA A 486 48.67 -60.87 -53.22
CA ALA A 486 47.76 -61.69 -54.00
C ALA A 486 48.28 -61.90 -55.43
N SER A 487 48.84 -60.86 -56.06
CA SER A 487 49.47 -60.96 -57.38
C SER A 487 50.68 -61.89 -57.35
N SER A 488 51.63 -61.68 -56.44
CA SER A 488 52.85 -62.51 -56.35
C SER A 488 52.54 -63.99 -56.05
N THR A 489 51.53 -64.23 -55.21
CA THR A 489 51.04 -65.58 -54.89
C THR A 489 50.38 -66.24 -56.10
N ARG A 490 49.69 -65.45 -56.96
CA ARG A 490 49.12 -65.93 -58.23
C ARG A 490 50.22 -66.35 -59.20
N ASP A 491 51.27 -65.55 -59.35
CA ASP A 491 52.42 -65.85 -60.21
C ASP A 491 53.16 -67.11 -59.74
N THR A 492 53.31 -67.26 -58.41
CA THR A 492 53.91 -68.45 -57.80
C THR A 492 53.10 -69.71 -58.09
N ARG A 493 51.76 -69.63 -58.05
CA ARG A 493 50.88 -70.74 -58.43
C ARG A 493 51.11 -71.15 -59.89
N GLU A 494 51.21 -70.19 -60.80
CA GLU A 494 51.47 -70.48 -62.22
C GLU A 494 52.82 -71.20 -62.42
N GLN A 495 53.86 -70.78 -61.71
CA GLN A 495 55.17 -71.45 -61.75
C GLN A 495 55.11 -72.89 -61.22
N MET A 496 54.34 -73.14 -60.15
CA MET A 496 54.13 -74.49 -59.63
C MET A 496 53.41 -75.39 -60.65
N GLN A 497 52.39 -74.88 -61.33
CA GLN A 497 51.70 -75.61 -62.40
C GLN A 497 52.65 -75.97 -63.55
N GLN A 498 53.53 -75.05 -63.94
CA GLN A 498 54.57 -75.32 -64.95
C GLN A 498 55.58 -76.38 -64.47
N LEU A 499 55.90 -76.41 -63.16
CA LEU A 499 56.78 -77.41 -62.56
C LEU A 499 56.15 -78.81 -62.56
N VAL A 500 54.85 -78.92 -62.23
CA VAL A 500 54.10 -80.19 -62.33
C VAL A 500 54.14 -80.71 -63.77
N ALA A 501 53.89 -79.85 -64.76
CA ALA A 501 53.95 -80.22 -66.17
C ALA A 501 55.36 -80.72 -66.59
N ARG A 502 56.43 -80.12 -66.06
CA ARG A 502 57.81 -80.59 -66.29
C ARG A 502 58.04 -81.96 -65.65
N MET A 503 57.63 -82.15 -64.40
CA MET A 503 57.74 -83.44 -63.70
C MET A 503 56.99 -84.55 -64.43
N GLN A 504 55.81 -84.26 -64.98
CA GLN A 504 55.04 -85.21 -65.79
C GLN A 504 55.78 -85.61 -67.07
N ARG A 505 56.45 -84.67 -67.75
CA ARG A 505 57.31 -84.99 -68.91
C ARG A 505 58.53 -85.82 -68.52
N ILE A 506 59.15 -85.56 -67.36
CA ILE A 506 60.27 -86.36 -66.86
C ILE A 506 59.81 -87.79 -66.55
N ALA A 507 58.68 -87.96 -65.87
CA ALA A 507 58.11 -89.28 -65.58
C ALA A 507 57.83 -90.07 -66.87
N GLN A 508 57.23 -89.42 -67.88
CA GLN A 508 57.00 -90.04 -69.19
C GLN A 508 58.32 -90.40 -69.91
N SER A 509 59.35 -89.57 -69.78
CA SER A 509 60.67 -89.86 -70.34
C SER A 509 61.35 -91.03 -69.62
N ALA A 510 61.20 -91.14 -68.30
CA ALA A 510 61.70 -92.25 -67.51
C ALA A 510 61.02 -93.58 -67.89
N GLU A 511 59.70 -93.57 -68.11
CA GLU A 511 58.95 -94.73 -68.59
C GLU A 511 59.45 -95.22 -69.96
N LYS A 512 59.66 -94.29 -70.91
CA LYS A 512 60.26 -94.61 -72.22
C LYS A 512 61.68 -95.18 -72.09
N MET A 513 62.49 -94.65 -71.17
CA MET A 513 63.83 -95.19 -70.92
C MET A 513 63.76 -96.60 -70.34
N ALA A 514 62.82 -96.88 -69.43
CA ALA A 514 62.62 -98.22 -68.87
C ALA A 514 62.25 -99.24 -69.97
N GLU A 515 61.40 -98.85 -70.92
CA GLU A 515 61.05 -99.66 -72.09
C GLU A 515 62.28 -99.98 -72.95
N MET A 516 63.09 -98.96 -73.29
CA MET A 516 64.31 -99.15 -74.08
C MET A 516 65.33 -100.06 -73.39
N ILE A 517 65.49 -99.93 -72.07
CA ILE A 517 66.38 -100.79 -71.28
C ILE A 517 65.82 -102.21 -71.18
N GLY A 518 64.50 -102.37 -71.16
CA GLY A 518 63.84 -103.67 -71.34
C GLY A 518 64.23 -104.36 -72.64
N VAL A 519 64.27 -103.62 -73.76
CA VAL A 519 64.73 -104.14 -75.05
C VAL A 519 66.22 -104.50 -75.02
N ILE A 520 67.08 -103.67 -74.41
CA ILE A 520 68.53 -103.92 -74.31
C ILE A 520 68.81 -105.18 -73.47
N ASP A 521 68.12 -105.36 -72.35
CA ASP A 521 68.17 -106.57 -71.52
C ASP A 521 67.73 -107.81 -72.34
N GLY A 522 66.66 -107.67 -73.13
CA GLY A 522 66.23 -108.70 -74.08
C GLY A 522 67.30 -109.05 -75.14
N ILE A 523 67.99 -108.05 -75.71
CA ILE A 523 69.09 -108.24 -76.66
C ILE A 523 70.28 -108.92 -75.97
N ALA A 524 70.62 -108.52 -74.76
CA ALA A 524 71.70 -109.12 -73.97
C ALA A 524 71.40 -110.61 -73.68
N PHE A 525 70.16 -110.94 -73.29
CA PHE A 525 69.73 -112.32 -73.10
C PHE A 525 69.82 -113.15 -74.40
N GLN A 526 69.32 -112.61 -75.52
CA GLN A 526 69.43 -113.27 -76.83
C GLN A 526 70.90 -113.49 -77.23
N THR A 527 71.76 -112.51 -77.02
CA THR A 527 73.20 -112.57 -77.32
C THR A 527 73.91 -113.62 -76.46
N ASN A 528 73.53 -113.73 -75.17
CA ASN A 528 74.04 -114.75 -74.25
C ASN A 528 73.66 -116.18 -74.72
N ILE A 529 72.43 -116.38 -75.21
CA ILE A 529 71.99 -117.67 -75.78
C ILE A 529 72.71 -117.98 -77.10
N LEU A 530 72.87 -116.99 -77.99
CA LEU A 530 73.63 -117.14 -79.24
C LEU A 530 75.10 -117.50 -78.97
N ALA A 531 75.73 -116.86 -78.00
CA ALA A 531 77.10 -117.11 -77.59
C ALA A 531 77.26 -118.48 -76.91
N LEU A 532 76.26 -118.93 -76.14
CA LEU A 532 76.22 -120.29 -75.60
C LEU A 532 76.15 -121.33 -76.72
N ASN A 533 75.25 -121.13 -77.70
CA ASN A 533 75.13 -122.01 -78.87
C ASN A 533 76.45 -122.06 -79.67
N ALA A 534 77.10 -120.91 -79.86
CA ALA A 534 78.41 -120.83 -80.53
C ALA A 534 79.53 -121.51 -79.72
N SER A 535 79.52 -121.40 -78.39
CA SER A 535 80.49 -122.07 -77.50
C SER A 535 80.36 -123.59 -77.55
N VAL A 536 79.12 -124.09 -77.63
CA VAL A 536 78.83 -125.53 -77.76
C VAL A 536 79.31 -126.05 -79.11
N GLU A 537 79.04 -125.34 -80.21
CA GLU A 537 79.48 -125.76 -81.54
C GLU A 537 81.01 -125.68 -81.70
N ALA A 538 81.67 -124.71 -81.05
CA ALA A 538 83.12 -124.63 -80.98
C ALA A 538 83.76 -125.77 -80.17
N ALA A 539 83.12 -126.24 -79.09
CA ALA A 539 83.56 -127.43 -78.35
C ALA A 539 83.41 -128.72 -79.18
N ARG A 540 82.42 -128.76 -80.10
CA ARG A 540 82.15 -129.89 -81.00
C ARG A 540 83.20 -130.02 -82.12
N ALA A 541 83.80 -128.90 -82.56
CA ALA A 541 84.82 -128.85 -83.60
C ALA A 541 86.25 -129.25 -83.12
N GLY A 542 86.42 -129.63 -81.85
CA GLY A 542 87.69 -130.14 -81.30
C GLY A 542 88.85 -129.12 -81.36
N GLU A 543 90.06 -129.56 -81.70
CA GLU A 543 91.27 -128.72 -81.72
C GLU A 543 91.15 -127.49 -82.66
N HIS A 544 90.36 -127.57 -83.74
CA HIS A 544 90.14 -126.45 -84.66
C HIS A 544 89.19 -125.37 -84.11
N GLY A 545 88.38 -125.69 -83.10
CA GLY A 545 87.38 -124.79 -82.51
C GLY A 545 87.87 -123.94 -81.35
N ARG A 546 89.11 -124.15 -80.86
CA ARG A 546 89.65 -123.48 -79.66
C ARG A 546 89.58 -121.95 -79.72
N GLY A 547 89.91 -121.33 -80.86
CA GLY A 547 89.83 -119.88 -81.04
C GLY A 547 88.39 -119.34 -81.00
N PHE A 548 87.45 -120.05 -81.61
CA PHE A 548 86.02 -119.69 -81.62
C PHE A 548 85.36 -119.88 -80.25
N ALA A 549 85.75 -120.91 -79.49
CA ALA A 549 85.24 -121.14 -78.14
C ALA A 549 85.62 -119.99 -77.18
N VAL A 550 86.84 -119.45 -77.32
CA VAL A 550 87.29 -118.28 -76.54
C VAL A 550 86.48 -117.05 -76.91
N VAL A 551 86.27 -116.77 -78.20
CA VAL A 551 85.45 -115.63 -78.64
C VAL A 551 83.99 -115.78 -78.19
N ALA A 552 83.40 -116.97 -78.30
CA ALA A 552 82.03 -117.22 -77.86
C ALA A 552 81.88 -117.09 -76.33
N SER A 553 82.88 -117.52 -75.54
CA SER A 553 82.91 -117.28 -74.10
C SER A 553 83.04 -115.78 -73.76
N GLU A 554 83.82 -115.03 -74.54
CA GLU A 554 83.98 -113.58 -74.35
C GLU A 554 82.70 -112.82 -74.71
N VAL A 555 82.03 -113.17 -75.82
CA VAL A 555 80.72 -112.61 -76.20
C VAL A 555 79.66 -112.95 -75.15
N ARG A 556 79.69 -114.17 -74.59
CA ARG A 556 78.78 -114.57 -73.51
C ARG A 556 79.01 -113.75 -72.24
N ASN A 557 80.27 -113.52 -71.88
CA ASN A 557 80.63 -112.67 -70.74
C ASN A 557 80.17 -111.22 -70.96
N LEU A 558 80.39 -110.67 -72.16
CA LEU A 558 79.94 -109.32 -72.54
C LEU A 558 78.41 -109.19 -72.52
N ALA A 559 77.68 -110.23 -72.95
CA ALA A 559 76.23 -110.29 -72.91
C ALA A 559 75.71 -110.35 -71.47
N SER A 560 76.33 -111.15 -70.58
CA SER A 560 76.01 -111.16 -69.15
C SER A 560 76.25 -109.79 -68.52
N ARG A 561 77.41 -109.17 -68.79
CA ARG A 561 77.73 -107.82 -68.30
C ARG A 561 76.75 -106.76 -68.83
N SER A 562 76.26 -106.91 -70.06
CA SER A 562 75.24 -106.01 -70.63
C SER A 562 73.89 -106.17 -69.95
N ALA A 563 73.50 -107.40 -69.58
CA ALA A 563 72.28 -107.66 -68.82
C ALA A 563 72.36 -107.09 -67.39
N ASP A 564 73.48 -107.30 -66.70
CA ASP A 564 73.73 -106.75 -65.36
C ASP A 564 73.67 -105.21 -65.38
N ALA A 565 74.32 -104.58 -66.37
CA ALA A 565 74.28 -103.13 -66.56
C ALA A 565 72.87 -102.62 -66.90
N ALA A 566 72.12 -103.34 -67.74
CA ALA A 566 70.73 -102.99 -68.05
C ALA A 566 69.84 -103.08 -66.81
N GLN A 567 70.04 -104.08 -65.95
CA GLN A 567 69.30 -104.22 -64.68
C GLN A 567 69.64 -103.08 -63.70
N GLU A 568 70.90 -102.67 -63.59
CA GLU A 568 71.30 -101.51 -62.80
C GLU A 568 70.67 -100.21 -63.30
N ILE A 569 70.65 -99.99 -64.63
CA ILE A 569 69.99 -98.81 -65.22
C ILE A 569 68.48 -98.85 -64.98
N ARG A 570 67.83 -100.01 -65.11
CA ARG A 570 66.39 -100.16 -64.82
C ARG A 570 66.08 -99.76 -63.38
N LYS A 571 66.88 -100.23 -62.41
CA LYS A 571 66.74 -99.87 -61.00
C LYS A 571 66.90 -98.35 -60.77
N MET A 572 67.85 -97.71 -61.47
CA MET A 572 68.04 -96.25 -61.40
C MET A 572 66.86 -95.47 -61.99
N ILE A 573 66.26 -95.96 -63.07
CA ILE A 573 65.06 -95.36 -63.69
C ILE A 573 63.84 -95.52 -62.79
N GLU A 574 63.64 -96.69 -62.18
CA GLU A 574 62.59 -96.94 -61.19
C GLU A 574 62.73 -95.98 -60.00
N SER A 575 63.94 -95.85 -59.45
CA SER A 575 64.23 -94.89 -58.38
C SER A 575 63.95 -93.44 -58.80
N THR A 576 64.33 -93.04 -60.01
CA THR A 576 64.06 -91.69 -60.54
C THR A 576 62.56 -91.44 -60.70
N THR A 577 61.81 -92.45 -61.15
CA THR A 577 60.35 -92.37 -61.28
C THR A 577 59.67 -92.19 -59.91
N GLN A 578 60.16 -92.90 -58.90
CA GLN A 578 59.69 -92.76 -57.52
C GLN A 578 59.97 -91.36 -56.95
N GLU A 579 61.18 -90.83 -57.14
CA GLU A 579 61.56 -89.47 -56.74
C GLU A 579 60.70 -88.39 -57.44
N VAL A 580 60.45 -88.53 -58.75
CA VAL A 580 59.59 -87.61 -59.51
C VAL A 580 58.13 -87.66 -59.03
N SER A 581 57.63 -88.85 -58.69
CA SER A 581 56.28 -89.01 -58.12
C SER A 581 56.18 -88.36 -56.73
N GLY A 582 57.19 -88.55 -55.88
CA GLY A 582 57.29 -87.85 -54.59
C GLY A 582 57.36 -86.34 -54.74
N GLY A 583 58.16 -85.85 -55.70
CA GLY A 583 58.28 -84.43 -56.05
C GLY A 583 56.96 -83.83 -56.52
N ARG A 584 56.18 -84.56 -57.33
CA ARG A 584 54.83 -84.14 -57.73
C ARG A 584 53.90 -83.99 -56.52
N GLY A 585 53.92 -84.95 -55.59
CA GLY A 585 53.12 -84.88 -54.36
C GLY A 585 53.47 -83.66 -53.49
N ALA A 586 54.77 -83.32 -53.38
CA ALA A 586 55.21 -82.13 -52.66
C ALA A 586 54.72 -80.82 -53.32
N VAL A 587 54.70 -80.76 -54.67
CA VAL A 587 54.19 -79.59 -55.40
C VAL A 587 52.67 -79.46 -55.27
N GLU A 588 51.92 -80.56 -55.35
CA GLU A 588 50.46 -80.56 -55.10
C GLU A 588 50.13 -80.06 -53.67
N GLN A 589 50.96 -80.39 -52.68
CA GLN A 589 50.83 -79.86 -51.32
C GLN A 589 51.14 -78.35 -51.25
N ALA A 590 52.16 -77.89 -51.98
CA ALA A 590 52.49 -76.47 -52.08
C ALA A 590 51.37 -75.66 -52.76
N GLU A 591 50.73 -76.19 -53.81
CA GLU A 591 49.57 -75.55 -54.46
C GLU A 591 48.40 -75.35 -53.47
N ARG A 592 48.07 -76.36 -52.66
CA ARG A 592 47.04 -76.23 -51.61
C ARG A 592 47.41 -75.19 -50.55
N ALA A 593 48.68 -75.10 -50.16
CA ALA A 593 49.15 -74.07 -49.24
C ALA A 593 49.00 -72.67 -49.84
N ILE A 594 49.31 -72.51 -51.12
CA ILE A 594 49.14 -71.27 -51.89
C ILE A 594 47.65 -70.86 -52.01
N ASP A 595 46.73 -71.82 -52.16
CA ASP A 595 45.28 -71.56 -52.11
C ASP A 595 44.82 -71.04 -50.74
N ASN A 596 45.32 -71.63 -49.66
CA ASN A 596 45.03 -71.14 -48.30
C ASN A 596 45.56 -69.72 -48.07
N VAL A 597 46.77 -69.40 -48.57
CA VAL A 597 47.33 -68.04 -48.49
C VAL A 597 46.44 -67.04 -49.25
N MET A 598 45.97 -67.38 -50.45
CA MET A 598 45.05 -66.49 -51.19
C MET A 598 43.74 -66.23 -50.45
N GLN A 599 43.18 -67.24 -49.78
CA GLN A 599 41.98 -67.05 -48.94
C GLN A 599 42.25 -66.12 -47.76
N GLN A 600 43.40 -66.26 -47.10
CA GLN A 600 43.80 -65.38 -46.00
C GLN A 600 44.02 -63.94 -46.47
N VAL A 601 44.70 -63.74 -47.60
CA VAL A 601 44.92 -62.42 -48.19
C VAL A 601 43.58 -61.75 -48.55
N SER A 602 42.64 -62.50 -49.14
CA SER A 602 41.29 -61.98 -49.41
C SER A 602 40.58 -61.51 -48.13
N ARG A 603 40.72 -62.26 -47.02
CA ARG A 603 40.11 -61.92 -45.74
C ARG A 603 40.78 -60.70 -45.09
N VAL A 604 42.08 -60.51 -45.27
CA VAL A 604 42.78 -59.29 -44.84
C VAL A 604 42.23 -58.08 -45.60
N SER A 605 42.05 -58.17 -46.92
CA SER A 605 41.47 -57.06 -47.71
C SER A 605 40.06 -56.68 -47.25
N GLU A 606 39.19 -57.66 -46.99
CA GLU A 606 37.83 -57.43 -46.47
C GLU A 606 37.83 -56.73 -45.10
N LEU A 607 38.75 -57.13 -44.21
CA LEU A 607 38.92 -56.48 -42.91
C LEU A 607 39.42 -55.04 -43.05
N MET A 608 40.36 -54.78 -43.96
CA MET A 608 40.86 -53.43 -44.20
C MET A 608 39.79 -52.52 -44.82
N GLU A 609 38.95 -53.03 -45.71
CA GLU A 609 37.79 -52.31 -46.25
C GLU A 609 36.77 -51.96 -45.14
N SER A 610 36.52 -52.90 -44.23
CA SER A 610 35.66 -52.67 -43.05
C SER A 610 36.23 -51.61 -42.12
N ILE A 611 37.55 -51.64 -41.86
CA ILE A 611 38.24 -50.62 -41.04
C ILE A 611 38.16 -49.25 -41.72
N SER A 612 38.43 -49.17 -43.03
CA SER A 612 38.34 -47.91 -43.78
C SER A 612 36.94 -47.31 -43.72
N THR A 613 35.90 -48.15 -43.85
CA THR A 613 34.50 -47.71 -43.75
C THR A 613 34.20 -47.19 -42.34
N ALA A 614 34.56 -47.95 -41.31
CA ALA A 614 34.37 -47.56 -39.91
C ALA A 614 35.14 -46.28 -39.55
N SER A 615 36.37 -46.12 -40.03
CA SER A 615 37.17 -44.91 -39.83
C SER A 615 36.58 -43.70 -40.56
N SER A 616 36.02 -43.88 -41.76
CA SER A 616 35.30 -42.80 -42.45
C SER A 616 34.05 -42.36 -41.68
N GLU A 617 33.29 -43.29 -41.12
CA GLU A 617 32.14 -42.97 -40.25
C GLU A 617 32.57 -42.26 -38.96
N GLN A 618 33.65 -42.73 -38.32
CA GLN A 618 34.23 -42.07 -37.14
C GLN A 618 34.66 -40.64 -37.46
N SER A 619 35.31 -40.40 -38.60
CA SER A 619 35.71 -39.04 -39.01
C SER A 619 34.51 -38.12 -39.16
N SER A 620 33.40 -38.62 -39.74
CA SER A 620 32.15 -37.86 -39.86
C SER A 620 31.54 -37.56 -38.48
N GLY A 621 31.49 -38.56 -37.59
CA GLY A 621 31.00 -38.39 -36.21
C GLY A 621 31.84 -37.39 -35.40
N ILE A 622 33.17 -37.43 -35.57
CA ILE A 622 34.09 -36.46 -34.98
C ILE A 622 33.79 -35.03 -35.48
N GLY A 623 33.52 -34.85 -36.77
CA GLY A 623 33.13 -33.55 -37.32
C GLY A 623 31.84 -32.98 -36.68
N GLN A 624 30.86 -33.83 -36.39
CA GLN A 624 29.65 -33.43 -35.68
C GLN A 624 29.93 -33.03 -34.22
N ILE A 625 30.78 -33.81 -33.52
CA ILE A 625 31.19 -33.48 -32.16
C ILE A 625 31.95 -32.14 -32.13
N ASN A 626 32.84 -31.90 -33.09
CA ASN A 626 33.60 -30.65 -33.16
C ASN A 626 32.67 -29.43 -33.36
N SER A 627 31.62 -29.58 -34.16
CA SER A 627 30.58 -28.56 -34.33
C SER A 627 29.82 -28.30 -33.02
N ALA A 628 29.48 -29.35 -32.27
CA ALA A 628 28.82 -29.22 -30.96
C ALA A 628 29.74 -28.56 -29.91
N ILE A 629 31.04 -28.84 -29.93
CA ILE A 629 32.04 -28.17 -29.07
C ILE A 629 32.11 -26.67 -29.39
N ALA A 630 32.11 -26.29 -30.67
CA ALA A 630 32.10 -24.88 -31.09
C ALA A 630 30.83 -24.15 -30.63
N GLU A 631 29.67 -24.81 -30.67
CA GLU A 631 28.43 -24.26 -30.14
C GLU A 631 28.49 -24.11 -28.60
N MET A 632 29.01 -25.11 -27.88
CA MET A 632 29.21 -25.04 -26.44
C MET A 632 30.18 -23.91 -26.05
N ASP A 633 31.23 -23.68 -26.83
CA ASP A 633 32.15 -22.55 -26.62
C ASP A 633 31.41 -21.20 -26.77
N ASN A 634 30.58 -21.05 -27.80
CA ASN A 634 29.76 -19.86 -27.97
C ASN A 634 28.84 -19.62 -26.76
N VAL A 635 28.14 -20.65 -26.29
CA VAL A 635 27.29 -20.56 -25.08
C VAL A 635 28.12 -20.21 -23.84
N THR A 636 29.32 -20.76 -23.72
CA THR A 636 30.24 -20.48 -22.59
C THR A 636 30.67 -19.00 -22.59
N GLN A 637 31.01 -18.44 -23.75
CA GLN A 637 31.31 -17.00 -23.90
C GLN A 637 30.09 -16.11 -23.61
N GLN A 638 28.89 -16.52 -24.08
CA GLN A 638 27.65 -15.82 -23.75
C GLN A 638 27.37 -15.83 -22.25
N ASN A 639 27.59 -16.97 -21.58
CA ASN A 639 27.42 -17.09 -20.13
C ASN A 639 28.41 -16.17 -19.39
N ALA A 640 29.67 -16.09 -19.82
CA ALA A 640 30.64 -15.15 -19.25
C ALA A 640 30.16 -13.69 -19.35
N THR A 641 29.59 -13.30 -20.49
CA THR A 641 29.01 -11.96 -20.68
C THR A 641 27.78 -11.73 -19.78
N LYS A 642 26.91 -12.74 -19.64
CA LYS A 642 25.74 -12.67 -18.75
C LYS A 642 26.15 -12.55 -17.29
N VAL A 643 27.16 -13.29 -16.86
CA VAL A 643 27.73 -13.20 -15.50
C VAL A 643 28.15 -11.76 -15.20
N GLN A 644 28.82 -11.07 -16.12
CA GLN A 644 29.20 -9.66 -15.93
C GLN A 644 27.97 -8.74 -15.83
N THR A 645 26.95 -8.97 -16.66
CA THR A 645 25.72 -8.15 -16.69
C THR A 645 24.89 -8.34 -15.42
N ILE A 646 24.77 -9.58 -14.93
CA ILE A 646 24.07 -9.93 -13.69
C ILE A 646 24.80 -9.33 -12.49
N ALA A 647 26.14 -9.39 -12.46
CA ALA A 647 26.93 -8.75 -11.40
C ALA A 647 26.64 -7.24 -11.31
N ALA A 648 26.69 -6.54 -12.45
CA ALA A 648 26.39 -5.11 -12.50
C ALA A 648 24.95 -4.79 -12.08
N SER A 649 23.99 -5.63 -12.46
CA SER A 649 22.57 -5.46 -12.08
C SER A 649 22.34 -5.71 -10.59
N ALA A 650 22.99 -6.73 -10.02
CA ALA A 650 22.94 -7.02 -8.60
C ALA A 650 23.55 -5.87 -7.77
N ASP A 651 24.69 -5.34 -8.20
CA ASP A 651 25.33 -4.19 -7.54
C ASP A 651 24.45 -2.93 -7.57
N ASN A 652 23.83 -2.61 -8.72
CA ASN A 652 22.89 -1.49 -8.83
C ASN A 652 21.64 -1.70 -7.96
N LEU A 653 21.09 -2.91 -7.95
CA LEU A 653 19.92 -3.22 -7.13
C LEU A 653 20.25 -3.17 -5.63
N ALA A 654 21.47 -3.54 -5.24
CA ALA A 654 21.96 -3.40 -3.87
C ALA A 654 22.03 -1.92 -3.48
N LEU A 655 22.53 -1.06 -4.37
CA LEU A 655 22.57 0.39 -4.15
C LEU A 655 21.17 0.99 -4.03
N GLU A 656 20.26 0.69 -4.95
CA GLU A 656 18.86 1.17 -4.92
C GLU A 656 18.12 0.71 -3.65
N THR A 657 18.32 -0.54 -3.26
CA THR A 657 17.72 -1.09 -2.03
C THR A 657 18.27 -0.38 -0.79
N PHE A 658 19.57 -0.06 -0.80
CA PHE A 658 20.22 0.68 0.26
C PHE A 658 19.73 2.15 0.32
N GLU A 659 19.62 2.83 -0.82
CA GLU A 659 19.10 4.21 -0.87
C GLU A 659 17.63 4.26 -0.43
N LEU A 660 16.81 3.29 -0.84
CA LEU A 660 15.45 3.14 -0.37
C LEU A 660 15.40 2.90 1.15
N ALA A 661 16.27 2.05 1.69
CA ALA A 661 16.41 1.84 3.14
C ALA A 661 16.68 3.16 3.86
N ASN A 662 17.60 3.98 3.31
CA ASN A 662 17.97 5.27 3.89
C ASN A 662 16.83 6.30 3.84
N VAL A 663 16.05 6.33 2.76
CA VAL A 663 14.85 7.19 2.65
C VAL A 663 13.77 6.75 3.65
N VAL A 664 13.59 5.45 3.82
CA VAL A 664 12.63 4.89 4.80
C VAL A 664 13.08 5.17 6.23
N ASP A 665 14.38 5.11 6.51
CA ASP A 665 14.98 5.40 7.82
C ASP A 665 14.79 6.86 8.26
N ALA A 666 14.61 7.79 7.32
CA ALA A 666 14.21 9.17 7.63
C ALA A 666 12.85 9.24 8.35
N PHE A 667 12.01 8.21 8.21
CA PHE A 667 10.75 8.10 8.92
C PHE A 667 10.93 7.29 10.21
N ARG A 668 10.76 7.94 11.35
CA ARG A 668 10.89 7.32 12.67
C ARG A 668 9.59 6.61 13.05
N LEU A 669 9.65 5.29 13.20
CA LEU A 669 8.58 4.46 13.73
C LEU A 669 8.69 4.31 15.25
N GLU A 670 7.65 3.78 15.87
CA GLU A 670 7.65 3.54 17.30
C GLU A 670 8.68 2.48 17.71
N GLY A 671 9.42 2.73 18.79
CA GLY A 671 10.56 1.89 19.20
C GLY A 671 11.87 2.24 18.52
N ALA A 672 11.90 3.23 17.61
CA ALA A 672 13.14 3.73 17.02
C ALA A 672 14.08 4.29 18.09
N GLN A 673 15.35 3.88 18.03
CA GLN A 673 16.41 4.34 18.94
C GLN A 673 16.62 5.86 18.83
N GLU A 674 17.15 6.47 19.90
CA GLU A 674 17.52 7.88 19.89
C GLU A 674 18.51 8.20 18.76
N GLU A 675 18.39 9.39 18.16
CA GLU A 675 19.32 9.81 17.12
C GLU A 675 20.73 9.92 17.70
N ASN A 676 21.67 9.24 17.04
CA ASN A 676 23.07 9.22 17.44
C ASN A 676 23.95 9.53 16.24
N ILE A 677 24.89 10.47 16.41
CA ILE A 677 25.86 10.85 15.38
C ILE A 677 26.72 9.65 14.96
N HIS A 678 27.00 8.70 15.88
CA HIS A 678 27.75 7.49 15.56
C HIS A 678 27.02 6.61 14.53
N SER A 679 25.73 6.32 14.74
CA SER A 679 24.96 5.49 13.81
C SER A 679 24.77 6.19 12.46
N ALA A 680 24.58 7.51 12.44
CA ALA A 680 24.51 8.28 11.21
C ALA A 680 25.83 8.23 10.40
N ARG A 681 26.98 8.30 11.07
CA ARG A 681 28.30 8.17 10.42
C ARG A 681 28.56 6.77 9.88
N GLU A 682 28.18 5.73 10.62
CA GLU A 682 28.30 4.35 10.17
C GLU A 682 27.45 4.11 8.90
N LYS A 683 26.21 4.60 8.88
CA LYS A 683 25.35 4.54 7.68
C LYS A 683 25.98 5.26 6.49
N LEU A 684 26.53 6.46 6.69
CA LEU A 684 27.22 7.22 5.64
C LEU A 684 28.46 6.48 5.09
N GLN A 685 29.21 5.78 5.96
CA GLN A 685 30.34 4.96 5.52
C GLN A 685 29.90 3.76 4.69
N GLN A 686 28.78 3.12 5.05
CA GLN A 686 28.20 2.03 4.26
C GLN A 686 27.71 2.51 2.88
N VAL A 687 27.03 3.68 2.80
CA VAL A 687 26.65 4.31 1.52
C VAL A 687 27.87 4.47 0.63
N ASN A 688 28.93 5.08 1.18
CA ASN A 688 30.14 5.39 0.42
C ASN A 688 30.88 4.12 -0.03
N GLN A 689 30.86 3.06 0.78
CA GLN A 689 31.44 1.76 0.39
C GLN A 689 30.63 1.08 -0.71
N ALA A 690 29.29 1.11 -0.62
CA ALA A 690 28.41 0.55 -1.65
C ALA A 690 28.56 1.31 -2.98
N GLN A 691 28.53 2.64 -2.95
CA GLN A 691 28.74 3.48 -4.14
C GLN A 691 30.14 3.32 -4.74
N ARG A 692 31.19 3.17 -3.91
CA ARG A 692 32.55 2.86 -4.41
C ARG A 692 32.62 1.50 -5.10
N LYS A 693 32.00 0.46 -4.53
CA LYS A 693 31.95 -0.87 -5.17
C LYS A 693 31.24 -0.84 -6.52
N ALA A 694 30.10 -0.15 -6.61
CA ALA A 694 29.36 -0.01 -7.86
C ALA A 694 30.13 0.79 -8.93
N SER A 695 30.83 1.86 -8.52
CA SER A 695 31.62 2.71 -9.44
C SER A 695 32.95 2.10 -9.90
N LEU A 696 33.54 1.19 -9.12
CA LEU A 696 34.81 0.52 -9.47
C LEU A 696 34.66 -0.60 -10.52
N LYS A 697 33.44 -1.02 -10.87
CA LYS A 697 33.18 -2.17 -11.77
C LYS A 697 32.38 -1.86 -13.04
N LEU A 698 31.93 -0.61 -13.23
CA LEU A 698 31.51 -0.16 -14.56
C LEU A 698 32.74 -0.23 -15.48
N PRO A 699 32.72 -1.00 -16.59
CA PRO A 699 33.85 -1.01 -17.49
C PRO A 699 33.99 0.41 -18.06
N SER A 700 35.10 1.08 -17.77
CA SER A 700 35.59 2.10 -18.68
C SER A 700 35.75 1.40 -20.03
N GLY A 701 34.94 1.77 -21.02
CA GLY A 701 34.93 1.17 -22.36
C GLY A 701 36.21 1.39 -23.19
N ALA A 702 37.39 1.33 -22.57
CA ALA A 702 38.67 1.67 -23.17
C ALA A 702 39.69 0.53 -23.19
N ALA A 703 39.41 -0.65 -22.61
CA ALA A 703 40.37 -1.77 -22.57
C ALA A 703 40.04 -2.94 -23.51
N ALA A 704 39.21 -2.72 -24.54
CA ALA A 704 38.89 -3.74 -25.55
C ALA A 704 39.71 -3.63 -26.85
N ARG A 705 40.87 -2.98 -26.82
CA ARG A 705 41.81 -2.94 -27.96
C ARG A 705 43.22 -3.16 -27.46
N GLU A 706 43.59 -4.42 -27.29
CA GLU A 706 44.94 -4.96 -27.48
C GLU A 706 44.95 -6.43 -27.03
N VAL A 707 44.29 -7.28 -27.79
CA VAL A 707 44.74 -8.68 -27.93
C VAL A 707 44.97 -8.87 -29.42
N ALA A 708 46.22 -9.19 -29.74
CA ALA A 708 46.78 -9.25 -31.06
C ALA A 708 45.91 -10.06 -32.03
N SER A 709 45.63 -9.46 -33.18
CA SER A 709 45.31 -10.17 -34.41
C SER A 709 46.53 -11.00 -34.81
N GLN A 710 46.67 -12.20 -34.24
CA GLN A 710 47.33 -13.29 -34.95
C GLN A 710 46.24 -13.98 -35.76
N ASP A 711 46.24 -13.61 -37.03
CA ASP A 711 45.43 -14.16 -38.08
C ASP A 711 45.77 -15.66 -38.26
N HIS A 712 44.93 -16.52 -37.67
CA HIS A 712 44.95 -17.98 -37.88
C HIS A 712 43.84 -18.42 -38.84
N SER A 713 43.37 -17.54 -39.74
CA SER A 713 42.25 -17.84 -40.64
C SER A 713 42.65 -18.46 -42.00
N ALA A 714 43.94 -18.81 -42.22
CA ALA A 714 44.43 -19.24 -43.53
C ALA A 714 44.81 -20.74 -43.66
N GLN A 715 44.40 -21.65 -42.75
CA GLN A 715 44.85 -23.05 -42.80
C GLN A 715 43.78 -24.16 -42.93
N TRP A 716 42.51 -23.83 -43.15
CA TRP A 716 41.45 -24.85 -43.21
C TRP A 716 40.76 -25.05 -44.57
N GLU A 717 41.35 -24.59 -45.69
CA GLU A 717 40.74 -24.77 -47.02
C GLU A 717 41.43 -25.80 -47.95
N THR A 718 42.42 -26.54 -47.49
CA THR A 718 42.86 -27.73 -48.21
C THR A 718 43.32 -28.79 -47.23
N PHE A 719 42.47 -29.77 -46.90
CA PHE A 719 42.78 -31.19 -46.81
C PHE A 719 41.51 -32.03 -46.75
#